data_AF-A0A1C5T2E2-F1
#
_entry.id   AF-A0A1C5T2E2-F1
#
_cell.length_a   1.000
_cell.length_b   1.000
_cell.length_c   1.000
_cell.angle_alpha   90.00
_cell.angle_beta   90.00
_cell.angle_gamma   90.00
#
_symmetry.space_group_name_H-M   'P 1'
#
loop_
_entity.id
_entity.type
_entity.pdbx_description
1 polymer ?
#
loop_
_entity_poly.entity_id
_entity_poly.type
_entity_poly.pdbx_seq_one_letter_code
_entity_poly.pdbx_strand_id
1 'polypeptide(L)'
;MNQTQSIYMRAISEWERFCSIHTAFSVPIQLKLSETVDATEEGYQIDTVKECAYITARTGRGFLYGTFRLMDECRVTGSFPENFHLLQSPAFENRIIWSWSRLDKSYRHAPYLNLRSMINPRSIDAPEDNAEMMRFLRQLARMGTNALVLTHELHHSEIKDFDQHGFRPYYREIRNFARYLKTWGIDLYLYTASAPEADFKQTVAQTDCAFDPRVQNFWKETIDEIFTEIPELSGLLLAGGLGGYAGGSLYDCDCEYCRKKSPVERVKEQIFFISERLKKYDKKLIYTLTTDIPFIMDREVDCMLELIDQIPENTTLSFKDCYHDYEELRYPEHPLFGRLEELGLHGKRNIGVEYQLFPEMRGKGVVLSNVASMWGNIFRYAAALKMNSVIGVIETHPDNAHPSMADWYAWGRYCWEPNRTADDILHEWSVIEYSQESAPVLVEILQKSFYAAGNLFYAAGVQNGSHGMIIPVPQFVRDILNDTWCPKEKQPNQIIGSDDRQISLYTKKRREELSGDPSFDLFLHARKVDYALMEQLLAEKSKAVTLYQEMYQSWQAAADLFEKDDYRYQNMEHMLRKNFEDAKRIYAYFKTFLEWQKGSLTLDDIQNVYDAYIGTGADCSVYTCDELFGTFLTNLSYTLKGQAYDQSFDCVYDLPQYDKKSFIWQVTQIG
;
A
#
# COMPACT_ATOMS: atom_id res chain seq x y z
N MET A 1 13.04 -20.53 -25.88
CA MET A 1 11.90 -19.82 -26.48
C MET A 1 12.14 -18.33 -26.32
N ASN A 2 11.82 -17.51 -27.31
CA ASN A 2 11.79 -16.05 -27.13
C ASN A 2 10.65 -15.69 -26.14
N GLN A 3 10.82 -14.65 -25.32
CA GLN A 3 9.86 -14.24 -24.27
C GLN A 3 8.43 -14.08 -24.81
N THR A 4 8.28 -13.50 -26.01
CA THR A 4 6.98 -13.37 -26.69
C THR A 4 6.28 -14.72 -26.88
N GLN A 5 7.02 -15.76 -27.24
CA GLN A 5 6.46 -17.10 -27.45
C GLN A 5 6.02 -17.74 -26.13
N SER A 6 6.76 -17.55 -25.03
CA SER A 6 6.33 -18.05 -23.72
C SER A 6 5.06 -17.35 -23.22
N ILE A 7 4.98 -16.02 -23.39
CA ILE A 7 3.79 -15.27 -22.96
C ILE A 7 2.58 -15.60 -23.84
N TYR A 8 2.79 -15.81 -25.15
CA TYR A 8 1.75 -16.32 -26.05
C TYR A 8 1.15 -17.63 -25.54
N MET A 9 2.00 -18.61 -25.18
CA MET A 9 1.52 -19.89 -24.64
C MET A 9 0.80 -19.71 -23.30
N ARG A 10 1.26 -18.78 -22.45
CA ARG A 10 0.58 -18.45 -21.19
C ARG A 10 -0.83 -17.90 -21.43
N ALA A 11 -0.98 -16.96 -22.36
CA ALA A 11 -2.28 -16.37 -22.69
C ALA A 11 -3.28 -17.44 -23.16
N ILE A 12 -2.86 -18.35 -24.05
CA ILE A 12 -3.70 -19.48 -24.48
C ILE A 12 -4.07 -20.39 -23.31
N SER A 13 -3.08 -20.79 -22.50
CA SER A 13 -3.31 -21.68 -21.36
C SER A 13 -4.30 -21.10 -20.34
N GLU A 14 -4.22 -19.80 -20.06
CA GLU A 14 -5.15 -19.15 -19.14
C GLU A 14 -6.56 -19.04 -19.72
N TRP A 15 -6.70 -18.79 -21.03
CA TRP A 15 -7.99 -18.83 -21.71
C TRP A 15 -8.62 -20.23 -21.68
N GLU A 16 -7.87 -21.26 -22.03
CA GLU A 16 -8.35 -22.65 -21.99
C GLU A 16 -8.78 -23.05 -20.59
N ARG A 17 -7.99 -22.68 -19.56
CA ARG A 17 -8.37 -22.88 -18.16
C ARG A 17 -9.67 -22.16 -17.83
N PHE A 18 -9.83 -20.89 -18.22
CA PHE A 18 -11.05 -20.13 -17.99
C PHE A 18 -12.27 -20.82 -18.64
N CYS A 19 -12.17 -21.24 -19.91
CA CYS A 19 -13.24 -21.95 -20.62
C CYS A 19 -13.53 -23.34 -20.03
N SER A 20 -12.56 -24.03 -19.46
CA SER A 20 -12.79 -25.32 -18.78
C SER A 20 -13.66 -25.20 -17.53
N ILE A 21 -13.64 -24.04 -16.89
CA ILE A 21 -14.45 -23.72 -15.70
C ILE A 21 -15.79 -23.11 -16.15
N HIS A 22 -15.77 -22.27 -17.18
CA HIS A 22 -16.93 -21.57 -17.73
C HIS A 22 -17.21 -22.01 -19.16
N THR A 23 -17.73 -23.23 -19.32
CA THR A 23 -17.92 -23.88 -20.64
C THR A 23 -18.85 -23.09 -21.57
N ALA A 24 -19.76 -22.28 -21.01
CA ALA A 24 -20.64 -21.39 -21.76
C ALA A 24 -19.88 -20.30 -22.56
N PHE A 25 -18.63 -20.00 -22.21
CA PHE A 25 -17.79 -19.01 -22.88
C PHE A 25 -16.75 -19.63 -23.81
N SER A 26 -16.82 -20.95 -24.01
CA SER A 26 -15.80 -21.72 -24.73
C SER A 26 -15.80 -21.40 -26.22
N VAL A 27 -14.91 -20.49 -26.63
CA VAL A 27 -14.62 -20.19 -28.03
C VAL A 27 -13.11 -20.27 -28.30
N PRO A 28 -12.68 -20.57 -29.54
CA PRO A 28 -11.29 -20.42 -29.93
C PRO A 28 -10.83 -18.95 -29.86
N ILE A 29 -9.61 -18.73 -29.35
CA ILE A 29 -8.92 -17.45 -29.44
C ILE A 29 -7.81 -17.52 -30.48
N GLN A 30 -7.61 -16.43 -31.22
CA GLN A 30 -6.56 -16.25 -32.21
C GLN A 30 -5.71 -15.04 -31.81
N LEU A 31 -4.45 -15.28 -31.44
CA LEU A 31 -3.52 -14.23 -31.03
C LEU A 31 -2.68 -13.81 -32.25
N LYS A 32 -2.76 -12.54 -32.66
CA LYS A 32 -2.11 -12.01 -33.87
C LYS A 32 -1.08 -10.94 -33.53
N LEU A 33 0.18 -11.20 -33.87
CA LEU A 33 1.24 -10.20 -33.73
C LEU A 33 1.12 -9.18 -34.86
N SER A 34 1.06 -7.89 -34.53
CA SER A 34 0.92 -6.84 -35.54
C SER A 34 1.57 -5.54 -35.07
N GLU A 35 2.62 -5.12 -35.77
CA GLU A 35 3.28 -3.82 -35.50
C GLU A 35 2.37 -2.63 -35.85
N THR A 36 1.43 -2.82 -36.78
CA THR A 36 0.54 -1.76 -37.27
C THR A 36 -0.74 -1.57 -36.45
N VAL A 37 -0.93 -2.31 -35.35
CA VAL A 37 -2.08 -2.07 -34.46
C VAL A 37 -1.92 -0.70 -33.80
N ASP A 38 -3.02 0.06 -33.67
CA ASP A 38 -3.02 1.40 -33.08
C ASP A 38 -3.05 1.35 -31.54
N ALA A 39 -2.11 0.62 -30.96
CA ALA A 39 -1.96 0.46 -29.51
C ALA A 39 -0.50 0.66 -29.11
N THR A 40 -0.20 0.95 -27.85
CA THR A 40 1.18 0.97 -27.34
C THR A 40 1.82 -0.43 -27.34
N GLU A 41 3.10 -0.56 -26.97
CA GLU A 41 3.84 -1.84 -26.96
C GLU A 41 3.14 -2.96 -26.17
N GLU A 42 2.47 -2.60 -25.08
CA GLU A 42 1.74 -3.54 -24.22
C GLU A 42 0.21 -3.46 -24.40
N GLY A 43 -0.25 -2.61 -25.33
CA GLY A 43 -1.66 -2.51 -25.68
C GLY A 43 -2.13 -3.64 -26.59
N TYR A 44 -3.45 -3.72 -26.76
CA TYR A 44 -4.11 -4.77 -27.53
C TYR A 44 -5.39 -4.27 -28.18
N GLN A 45 -5.82 -5.01 -29.20
CA GLN A 45 -7.14 -4.92 -29.80
C GLN A 45 -7.84 -6.28 -29.66
N ILE A 46 -9.08 -6.28 -29.18
CA ILE A 46 -9.97 -7.43 -29.11
C ILE A 46 -11.06 -7.24 -30.17
N ASP A 47 -11.21 -8.21 -31.05
CA ASP A 47 -12.34 -8.33 -31.97
C ASP A 47 -13.00 -9.68 -31.76
N THR A 48 -14.30 -9.70 -31.46
CA THR A 48 -15.07 -10.94 -31.43
C THR A 48 -16.00 -11.03 -32.61
N VAL A 49 -16.02 -12.19 -33.25
CA VAL A 49 -16.91 -12.51 -34.36
C VAL A 49 -17.45 -13.91 -34.10
N LYS A 50 -18.77 -14.11 -34.22
CA LYS A 50 -19.50 -15.35 -33.88
C LYS A 50 -18.62 -16.57 -33.60
N GLU A 51 -18.57 -16.94 -32.32
CA GLU A 51 -17.84 -18.10 -31.79
C GLU A 51 -16.30 -18.06 -31.92
N CYS A 52 -15.69 -16.88 -32.09
CA CYS A 52 -14.23 -16.72 -32.06
C CYS A 52 -13.82 -15.32 -31.56
N ALA A 53 -12.67 -15.23 -30.90
CA ALA A 53 -12.05 -13.96 -30.52
C ALA A 53 -10.66 -13.81 -31.14
N TYR A 54 -10.36 -12.63 -31.64
CA TYR A 54 -9.06 -12.23 -32.15
C TYR A 54 -8.45 -11.21 -31.19
N ILE A 55 -7.23 -11.47 -30.73
CA ILE A 55 -6.47 -10.52 -29.92
C ILE A 55 -5.24 -10.12 -30.71
N THR A 56 -5.19 -8.87 -31.15
CA THR A 56 -4.08 -8.31 -31.91
C THR A 56 -3.22 -7.44 -31.01
N ALA A 57 -1.90 -7.67 -30.97
CA ALA A 57 -0.99 -6.91 -30.12
C ALA A 57 0.41 -6.79 -30.76
N ARG A 58 1.23 -5.85 -30.26
CA ARG A 58 2.63 -5.69 -30.67
C ARG A 58 3.59 -6.64 -29.96
N THR A 59 3.24 -7.06 -28.75
CA THR A 59 4.09 -7.91 -27.90
C THR A 59 3.27 -9.01 -27.22
N GLY A 60 3.97 -9.99 -26.63
CA GLY A 60 3.32 -11.04 -25.85
C GLY A 60 2.54 -10.51 -24.65
N ARG A 61 3.01 -9.44 -23.99
CA ARG A 61 2.30 -8.80 -22.88
C ARG A 61 0.90 -8.32 -23.30
N GLY A 62 0.78 -7.70 -24.47
CA GLY A 62 -0.51 -7.28 -25.00
C GLY A 62 -1.47 -8.46 -25.22
N PHE A 63 -1.00 -9.63 -25.66
CA PHE A 63 -1.85 -10.82 -25.71
C PHE A 63 -2.34 -11.24 -24.33
N LEU A 64 -1.44 -11.32 -23.35
CA LEU A 64 -1.79 -11.72 -22.00
C LEU A 64 -2.85 -10.79 -21.41
N TYR A 65 -2.63 -9.48 -21.47
CA TYR A 65 -3.54 -8.48 -20.92
C TYR A 65 -4.89 -8.47 -21.66
N GLY A 66 -4.86 -8.55 -23.00
CA GLY A 66 -6.09 -8.64 -23.80
C GLY A 66 -6.90 -9.90 -23.50
N THR A 67 -6.24 -11.03 -23.22
CA THR A 67 -6.90 -12.27 -22.82
C THR A 67 -7.57 -12.12 -21.45
N PHE A 68 -6.90 -11.54 -20.46
CA PHE A 68 -7.51 -11.28 -19.15
C PHE A 68 -8.67 -10.28 -19.24
N ARG A 69 -8.55 -9.24 -20.08
CA ARG A 69 -9.66 -8.32 -20.36
C ARG A 69 -10.86 -9.04 -20.96
N LEU A 70 -10.65 -9.89 -21.96
CA LEU A 70 -11.74 -10.69 -22.55
C LEU A 70 -12.43 -11.59 -21.51
N MET A 71 -11.68 -12.21 -20.59
CA MET A 71 -12.27 -12.98 -19.50
C MET A 71 -13.15 -12.11 -18.60
N ASP A 72 -12.69 -10.91 -18.26
CA ASP A 72 -13.45 -9.97 -17.45
C ASP A 72 -14.73 -9.51 -18.18
N GLU A 73 -14.66 -9.23 -19.49
CA GLU A 73 -15.86 -8.94 -20.30
C GLU A 73 -16.87 -10.11 -20.24
N CYS A 74 -16.42 -11.35 -20.42
CA CYS A 74 -17.29 -12.51 -20.33
C CYS A 74 -17.97 -12.65 -18.96
N ARG A 75 -17.25 -12.32 -17.87
CA ARG A 75 -17.80 -12.36 -16.51
C ARG A 75 -18.83 -11.25 -16.29
N VAL A 76 -18.52 -10.04 -16.75
CA VAL A 76 -19.40 -8.87 -16.59
C VAL A 76 -20.71 -9.03 -17.35
N THR A 77 -20.65 -9.55 -18.58
CA THR A 77 -21.86 -9.76 -19.41
C THR A 77 -22.58 -11.08 -19.11
N GLY A 78 -21.95 -11.97 -18.35
CA GLY A 78 -22.42 -13.35 -18.13
C GLY A 78 -22.46 -14.21 -19.40
N SER A 79 -21.83 -13.79 -20.49
CA SER A 79 -21.83 -14.48 -21.80
C SER A 79 -20.61 -14.11 -22.63
N PHE A 80 -20.29 -14.90 -23.68
CA PHE A 80 -19.26 -14.47 -24.62
C PHE A 80 -19.76 -13.24 -25.41
N PRO A 81 -19.07 -12.09 -25.38
CA PRO A 81 -19.55 -10.88 -26.04
C PRO A 81 -19.41 -11.03 -27.56
N GLU A 82 -20.51 -11.11 -28.31
CA GLU A 82 -20.51 -11.20 -29.78
C GLU A 82 -20.42 -9.81 -30.45
N ASN A 83 -19.66 -9.71 -31.55
CA ASN A 83 -19.47 -8.45 -32.31
C ASN A 83 -18.92 -7.31 -31.44
N PHE A 84 -18.02 -7.68 -30.52
CA PHE A 84 -17.36 -6.78 -29.59
C PHE A 84 -16.03 -6.31 -30.18
N HIS A 85 -15.75 -5.02 -30.02
CA HIS A 85 -14.50 -4.41 -30.41
C HIS A 85 -13.97 -3.56 -29.25
N LEU A 86 -12.73 -3.79 -28.85
CA LEU A 86 -12.04 -2.99 -27.84
C LEU A 86 -10.59 -2.79 -28.24
N LEU A 87 -10.19 -1.52 -28.38
CA LEU A 87 -8.80 -1.11 -28.52
C LEU A 87 -8.35 -0.46 -27.22
N GLN A 88 -7.31 -0.98 -26.59
CA GLN A 88 -6.86 -0.50 -25.28
C GLN A 88 -5.35 -0.45 -25.17
N SER A 89 -4.84 0.55 -24.45
CA SER A 89 -3.43 0.72 -24.10
C SER A 89 -3.31 1.17 -22.64
N PRO A 90 -2.25 0.74 -21.93
CA PRO A 90 -2.00 1.24 -20.58
C PRO A 90 -1.67 2.73 -20.63
N ALA A 91 -2.10 3.47 -19.60
CA ALA A 91 -1.78 4.88 -19.45
C ALA A 91 -0.38 5.10 -18.85
N PHE A 92 0.10 4.13 -18.07
CA PHE A 92 1.43 4.15 -17.44
C PHE A 92 2.28 2.99 -17.96
N GLU A 93 3.53 3.28 -18.29
CA GLU A 93 4.50 2.34 -18.85
C GLU A 93 4.94 1.29 -17.80
N ASN A 94 5.34 1.73 -16.61
CA ASN A 94 5.76 0.86 -15.53
C ASN A 94 4.62 0.71 -14.51
N ARG A 95 4.08 -0.50 -14.41
CA ARG A 95 3.01 -0.85 -13.47
C ARG A 95 3.58 -1.88 -12.52
N ILE A 96 4.14 -1.37 -11.43
CA ILE A 96 5.02 -2.11 -10.53
C ILE A 96 4.22 -2.49 -9.28
N ILE A 97 4.34 -3.74 -8.84
CA ILE A 97 3.94 -4.13 -7.50
C ILE A 97 5.18 -4.25 -6.63
N TRP A 98 5.18 -3.59 -5.47
CA TRP A 98 6.26 -3.69 -4.51
C TRP A 98 5.78 -4.43 -3.27
N SER A 99 6.32 -5.62 -3.04
CA SER A 99 5.99 -6.41 -1.85
C SER A 99 6.91 -6.05 -0.69
N TRP A 100 6.32 -5.64 0.43
CA TRP A 100 7.02 -5.45 1.71
C TRP A 100 7.17 -6.75 2.51
N SER A 101 6.75 -7.90 1.95
CA SER A 101 6.90 -9.20 2.62
C SER A 101 8.35 -9.66 2.67
N ARG A 102 8.74 -10.33 3.76
CA ARG A 102 10.04 -11.02 3.84
C ARG A 102 9.96 -12.46 3.31
N LEU A 103 11.11 -12.95 2.85
CA LEU A 103 11.26 -14.33 2.34
C LEU A 103 11.45 -15.36 3.46
N ASP A 104 11.79 -14.94 4.67
CA ASP A 104 12.07 -15.80 5.83
C ASP A 104 10.90 -15.86 6.82
N LYS A 105 10.16 -14.77 7.00
CA LYS A 105 9.01 -14.63 7.91
C LYS A 105 7.96 -13.63 7.39
N SER A 106 6.80 -13.56 8.05
CA SER A 106 5.84 -12.49 7.77
C SER A 106 6.46 -11.14 8.12
N TYR A 107 6.13 -10.10 7.33
CA TYR A 107 6.48 -8.74 7.68
C TYR A 107 5.54 -8.22 8.80
N ARG A 108 5.95 -7.15 9.48
CA ARG A 108 5.43 -6.71 10.78
C ARG A 108 3.98 -6.20 10.74
N HIS A 109 3.47 -5.81 9.57
CA HIS A 109 2.24 -5.01 9.49
C HIS A 109 1.03 -5.83 9.02
N ALA A 110 1.23 -7.05 8.50
CA ALA A 110 0.17 -7.93 8.05
C ALA A 110 0.11 -9.28 8.82
N PRO A 111 -1.09 -9.72 9.22
CA PRO A 111 -1.33 -11.08 9.71
C PRO A 111 -1.31 -12.15 8.59
N TYR A 112 -0.93 -11.77 7.37
CA TYR A 112 -1.18 -12.53 6.15
C TYR A 112 0.03 -13.33 5.62
N LEU A 113 -0.24 -14.37 4.81
CA LEU A 113 0.77 -15.26 4.22
C LEU A 113 1.78 -14.49 3.36
N ASN A 114 3.06 -14.61 3.69
CA ASN A 114 4.14 -13.95 2.97
C ASN A 114 4.51 -14.65 1.64
N LEU A 115 5.36 -14.01 0.83
CA LEU A 115 5.85 -14.57 -0.44
C LEU A 115 6.66 -15.88 -0.29
N ARG A 116 7.03 -16.31 0.93
CA ARG A 116 7.82 -17.54 1.16
C ARG A 116 7.09 -18.80 0.70
N SER A 117 5.77 -18.84 0.82
CA SER A 117 4.94 -19.94 0.32
C SER A 117 5.14 -20.16 -1.19
N MET A 118 5.48 -19.10 -1.93
CA MET A 118 5.71 -19.10 -3.37
C MET A 118 7.20 -19.19 -3.73
N ILE A 119 8.07 -18.54 -2.95
CA ILE A 119 9.52 -18.46 -3.21
C ILE A 119 10.25 -19.43 -2.25
N ASN A 120 10.15 -20.72 -2.56
CA ASN A 120 10.86 -21.80 -1.87
C ASN A 120 11.25 -22.91 -2.87
N PRO A 121 12.17 -23.82 -2.52
CA PRO A 121 12.65 -24.86 -3.44
C PRO A 121 11.52 -25.67 -4.12
N ARG A 122 10.52 -26.12 -3.35
CA ARG A 122 9.44 -26.95 -3.88
C ARG A 122 8.60 -26.19 -4.90
N SER A 123 8.17 -24.98 -4.53
CA SER A 123 7.32 -24.17 -5.38
C SER A 123 8.05 -23.68 -6.62
N ILE A 124 9.36 -23.48 -6.57
CA ILE A 124 10.11 -23.03 -7.74
C ILE A 124 10.51 -24.15 -8.70
N ASP A 125 10.62 -25.38 -8.20
CA ASP A 125 10.86 -26.55 -9.02
C ASP A 125 9.55 -26.99 -9.75
N ALA A 126 8.37 -26.66 -9.20
CA ALA A 126 7.06 -26.87 -9.84
C ALA A 126 6.06 -25.71 -9.60
N PRO A 127 6.23 -24.55 -10.29
CA PRO A 127 5.40 -23.36 -10.07
C PRO A 127 3.90 -23.56 -10.29
N GLU A 128 3.53 -24.31 -11.33
CA GLU A 128 2.12 -24.56 -11.70
C GLU A 128 1.36 -25.36 -10.62
N ASP A 129 2.06 -26.16 -9.82
CA ASP A 129 1.46 -26.97 -8.75
C ASP A 129 1.16 -26.13 -7.49
N ASN A 130 1.70 -24.92 -7.41
CA ASN A 130 1.42 -23.99 -6.32
C ASN A 130 0.21 -23.10 -6.64
N ALA A 131 -0.96 -23.50 -6.15
CA ALA A 131 -2.20 -22.75 -6.37
C ALA A 131 -2.16 -21.30 -5.86
N GLU A 132 -1.44 -21.01 -4.78
CA GLU A 132 -1.29 -19.65 -4.23
C GLU A 132 -0.47 -18.76 -5.19
N MET A 133 0.65 -19.28 -5.69
CA MET A 133 1.45 -18.63 -6.71
C MET A 133 0.63 -18.35 -7.96
N MET A 134 -0.12 -19.33 -8.43
CA MET A 134 -0.93 -19.19 -9.63
C MET A 134 -2.08 -18.19 -9.45
N ARG A 135 -2.71 -18.12 -8.26
CA ARG A 135 -3.69 -17.06 -7.96
C ARG A 135 -3.03 -15.69 -8.00
N PHE A 136 -1.90 -15.52 -7.32
CA PHE A 136 -1.19 -14.25 -7.26
C PHE A 136 -0.79 -13.75 -8.67
N LEU A 137 -0.18 -14.60 -9.48
CA LEU A 137 0.26 -14.22 -10.84
C LEU A 137 -0.90 -13.89 -11.78
N ARG A 138 -2.04 -14.58 -11.65
CA ARG A 138 -3.27 -14.23 -12.37
C ARG A 138 -3.81 -12.87 -11.98
N GLN A 139 -3.80 -12.54 -10.68
CA GLN A 139 -4.21 -11.21 -10.22
C GLN A 139 -3.27 -10.12 -10.73
N LEU A 140 -1.95 -10.35 -10.70
CA LEU A 140 -0.98 -9.42 -11.29
C LEU A 140 -1.23 -9.20 -12.79
N ALA A 141 -1.45 -10.29 -13.55
CA ALA A 141 -1.73 -10.21 -14.98
C ALA A 141 -3.05 -9.51 -15.30
N ARG A 142 -4.11 -9.76 -14.50
CA ARG A 142 -5.41 -9.07 -14.61
C ARG A 142 -5.31 -7.57 -14.34
N MET A 143 -4.46 -7.15 -13.41
CA MET A 143 -4.14 -5.72 -13.19
C MET A 143 -3.22 -5.13 -14.27
N GLY A 144 -2.73 -5.95 -15.21
CA GLY A 144 -1.75 -5.55 -16.21
C GLY A 144 -0.36 -5.26 -15.65
N THR A 145 -0.05 -5.74 -14.45
CA THR A 145 1.27 -5.54 -13.80
C THR A 145 2.38 -6.07 -14.72
N ASN A 146 3.48 -5.32 -14.83
CA ASN A 146 4.64 -5.73 -15.62
C ASN A 146 5.95 -5.78 -14.82
N ALA A 147 5.92 -5.43 -13.54
CA ALA A 147 7.08 -5.56 -12.66
C ALA A 147 6.69 -5.92 -11.22
N LEU A 148 7.58 -6.64 -10.54
CA LEU A 148 7.47 -7.01 -9.13
C LEU A 148 8.78 -6.67 -8.41
N VAL A 149 8.69 -6.03 -7.25
CA VAL A 149 9.82 -5.77 -6.36
C VAL A 149 9.71 -6.67 -5.13
N LEU A 150 10.76 -7.44 -4.85
CA LEU A 150 10.85 -8.24 -3.62
C LEU A 150 11.61 -7.50 -2.53
N THR A 151 11.08 -7.53 -1.31
CA THR A 151 11.75 -7.00 -0.12
C THR A 151 12.32 -8.12 0.74
N HIS A 152 13.44 -7.85 1.37
CA HIS A 152 13.99 -8.66 2.46
C HIS A 152 14.62 -7.76 3.53
N GLU A 153 13.99 -6.61 3.77
CA GLU A 153 14.45 -5.66 4.76
C GLU A 153 14.11 -6.13 6.19
N LEU A 154 15.01 -5.76 7.10
CA LEU A 154 14.88 -5.97 8.53
C LEU A 154 14.32 -4.74 9.20
N HIS A 155 13.50 -4.96 10.22
CA HIS A 155 13.05 -3.87 11.10
C HIS A 155 14.19 -3.34 11.98
N HIS A 156 14.15 -2.06 12.44
CA HIS A 156 15.20 -1.42 13.26
C HIS A 156 15.66 -2.26 14.47
N SER A 157 14.72 -2.92 15.12
CA SER A 157 14.98 -3.75 16.30
C SER A 157 15.77 -5.02 15.98
N GLU A 158 15.80 -5.43 14.70
CA GLU A 158 16.41 -6.68 14.22
C GLU A 158 17.71 -6.43 13.44
N ILE A 159 17.98 -5.17 13.08
CA ILE A 159 19.18 -4.75 12.34
C ILE A 159 20.47 -5.02 13.12
N LYS A 160 20.39 -5.24 14.44
CA LYS A 160 21.54 -5.65 15.26
C LYS A 160 21.92 -7.12 15.07
N ASP A 161 20.96 -7.97 14.74
CA ASP A 161 21.10 -9.43 14.74
C ASP A 161 21.09 -10.04 13.33
N PHE A 162 20.71 -9.27 12.31
CA PHE A 162 20.53 -9.74 10.93
C PHE A 162 21.07 -8.74 9.89
N ASP A 163 21.33 -9.23 8.68
CA ASP A 163 21.79 -8.44 7.52
C ASP A 163 20.62 -7.84 6.68
N GLN A 164 20.66 -6.53 6.41
CA GLN A 164 19.67 -5.78 5.62
C GLN A 164 19.66 -6.19 4.12
N HIS A 165 20.69 -6.89 3.64
CA HIS A 165 20.81 -7.40 2.27
C HIS A 165 20.68 -8.94 2.19
N GLY A 166 19.91 -9.52 3.12
CA GLY A 166 19.78 -10.96 3.39
C GLY A 166 19.18 -11.86 2.29
N PHE A 167 19.29 -11.50 1.02
CA PHE A 167 18.82 -12.31 -0.11
C PHE A 167 19.75 -13.49 -0.45
N ARG A 168 21.03 -13.47 -0.04
CA ARG A 168 22.04 -14.49 -0.39
C ARG A 168 21.56 -15.94 -0.18
N PRO A 169 20.90 -16.29 0.94
CA PRO A 169 20.39 -17.65 1.14
C PRO A 169 19.30 -18.08 0.16
N TYR A 170 18.71 -17.12 -0.58
CA TYR A 170 17.57 -17.31 -1.47
C TYR A 170 17.90 -17.05 -2.95
N TYR A 171 19.18 -16.85 -3.31
CA TYR A 171 19.57 -16.50 -4.69
C TYR A 171 19.11 -17.53 -5.73
N ARG A 172 19.13 -18.83 -5.40
CA ARG A 172 18.64 -19.87 -6.30
C ARG A 172 17.14 -19.70 -6.56
N GLU A 173 16.35 -19.54 -5.51
CA GLU A 173 14.90 -19.41 -5.55
C GLU A 173 14.50 -18.13 -6.29
N ILE A 174 15.13 -17.00 -5.95
CA ILE A 174 14.90 -15.70 -6.60
C ILE A 174 15.24 -15.78 -8.09
N ARG A 175 16.37 -16.39 -8.46
CA ARG A 175 16.75 -16.56 -9.87
C ARG A 175 15.74 -17.37 -10.65
N ASN A 176 15.32 -18.52 -10.11
CA ASN A 176 14.34 -19.37 -10.77
C ASN A 176 12.97 -18.69 -10.84
N PHE A 177 12.61 -17.91 -9.82
CA PHE A 177 11.40 -17.10 -9.82
C PHE A 177 11.44 -16.00 -10.89
N ALA A 178 12.55 -15.26 -10.99
CA ALA A 178 12.75 -14.26 -12.04
C ALA A 178 12.56 -14.85 -13.44
N ARG A 179 13.14 -16.04 -13.70
CA ARG A 179 12.96 -16.76 -14.96
C ARG A 179 11.50 -17.12 -15.23
N TYR A 180 10.80 -17.62 -14.22
CA TYR A 180 9.40 -18.02 -14.36
C TYR A 180 8.49 -16.80 -14.58
N LEU A 181 8.71 -15.70 -13.88
CA LEU A 181 7.97 -14.44 -14.04
C LEU A 181 8.04 -13.86 -15.44
N LYS A 182 9.14 -14.09 -16.18
CA LYS A 182 9.23 -13.67 -17.60
C LYS A 182 8.16 -14.33 -18.48
N THR A 183 7.68 -15.53 -18.13
CA THR A 183 6.56 -16.20 -18.83
C THR A 183 5.21 -15.53 -18.60
N TRP A 184 5.11 -14.75 -17.53
CA TRP A 184 3.97 -13.89 -17.19
C TRP A 184 4.17 -12.43 -17.63
N GLY A 185 5.29 -12.14 -18.32
CA GLY A 185 5.65 -10.78 -18.68
C GLY A 185 6.00 -9.89 -17.49
N ILE A 186 6.41 -10.45 -16.34
CA ILE A 186 6.74 -9.67 -15.15
C ILE A 186 8.26 -9.57 -14.98
N ASP A 187 8.76 -8.35 -14.81
CA ASP A 187 10.15 -8.03 -14.53
C ASP A 187 10.40 -8.03 -13.02
N LEU A 188 11.41 -8.77 -12.55
CA LEU A 188 11.73 -8.86 -11.12
C LEU A 188 12.82 -7.86 -10.72
N TYR A 189 12.58 -7.13 -9.63
CA TYR A 189 13.51 -6.21 -8.98
C TYR A 189 13.72 -6.65 -7.53
N LEU A 190 14.87 -6.29 -6.95
CA LEU A 190 15.11 -6.42 -5.52
C LEU A 190 15.10 -5.05 -4.85
N TYR A 191 14.39 -4.94 -3.74
CA TYR A 191 14.50 -3.81 -2.85
C TYR A 191 15.82 -3.91 -2.06
N THR A 192 16.48 -2.77 -1.91
CA THR A 192 17.67 -2.61 -1.06
C THR A 192 17.52 -1.33 -0.26
N ALA A 193 17.85 -1.37 1.04
CA ALA A 193 17.94 -0.16 1.85
C ALA A 193 19.23 0.60 1.49
N SER A 194 19.22 1.92 1.59
CA SER A 194 20.42 2.76 1.37
C SER A 194 21.56 2.51 2.36
N ALA A 195 21.26 1.88 3.50
CA ALA A 195 22.23 1.52 4.52
C ALA A 195 22.87 0.13 4.29
N PRO A 196 24.21 0.03 4.32
CA PRO A 196 24.98 -1.21 4.38
C PRO A 196 24.68 -2.12 5.59
N GLU A 197 25.15 -3.36 5.50
CA GLU A 197 24.99 -4.44 6.50
C GLU A 197 25.50 -4.08 7.90
N ALA A 198 25.02 -4.79 8.93
CA ALA A 198 25.37 -4.53 10.34
C ALA A 198 26.88 -4.57 10.62
N ASP A 199 27.61 -5.51 10.02
CA ASP A 199 29.07 -5.60 10.16
C ASP A 199 29.78 -4.41 9.51
N PHE A 200 29.27 -3.90 8.39
CA PHE A 200 29.80 -2.70 7.75
C PHE A 200 29.61 -1.46 8.64
N LYS A 201 28.51 -1.37 9.39
CA LYS A 201 28.24 -0.27 10.35
C LYS A 201 29.27 -0.18 11.48
N GLN A 202 29.99 -1.27 11.77
CA GLN A 202 31.11 -1.22 12.73
C GLN A 202 32.33 -0.48 12.16
N THR A 203 32.42 -0.34 10.82
CA THR A 203 33.58 0.23 10.12
C THR A 203 33.37 1.66 9.62
N VAL A 204 32.11 2.09 9.51
CA VAL A 204 31.72 3.42 9.02
C VAL A 204 30.61 3.98 9.91
N ALA A 205 30.81 5.18 10.46
CA ALA A 205 29.83 5.80 11.36
C ALA A 205 28.56 6.28 10.64
N GLN A 206 28.67 6.68 9.37
CA GLN A 206 27.58 7.19 8.55
C GLN A 206 27.46 6.36 7.27
N THR A 207 26.67 5.30 7.32
CA THR A 207 26.71 4.23 6.32
C THR A 207 25.92 4.51 5.04
N ASP A 208 25.07 5.53 5.06
CA ASP A 208 24.33 6.03 3.90
C ASP A 208 25.12 7.07 3.08
N CYS A 209 26.31 7.50 3.53
CA CYS A 209 27.07 8.57 2.89
C CYS A 209 27.45 8.25 1.44
N ALA A 210 26.83 8.96 0.49
CA ALA A 210 27.07 8.79 -0.94
C ALA A 210 28.52 9.10 -1.41
N PHE A 211 29.26 9.87 -0.61
CA PHE A 211 30.62 10.33 -0.91
C PHE A 211 31.72 9.56 -0.17
N ASP A 212 31.37 8.69 0.80
CA ASP A 212 32.36 7.89 1.51
C ASP A 212 32.87 6.77 0.58
N PRO A 213 34.17 6.72 0.26
CA PRO A 213 34.70 5.71 -0.66
C PRO A 213 34.45 4.26 -0.21
N ARG A 214 34.29 4.03 1.10
CA ARG A 214 33.98 2.71 1.65
C ARG A 214 32.54 2.31 1.33
N VAL A 215 31.60 3.25 1.47
CA VAL A 215 30.18 3.03 1.13
C VAL A 215 30.03 2.82 -0.37
N GLN A 216 30.75 3.60 -1.18
CA GLN A 216 30.80 3.40 -2.63
C GLN A 216 31.37 2.01 -2.99
N ASN A 217 32.43 1.56 -2.32
CA ASN A 217 32.99 0.24 -2.58
C ASN A 217 32.02 -0.89 -2.17
N PHE A 218 31.35 -0.75 -1.03
CA PHE A 218 30.30 -1.68 -0.61
C PHE A 218 29.24 -1.83 -1.70
N TRP A 219 28.64 -0.72 -2.14
CA TRP A 219 27.60 -0.75 -3.17
C TRP A 219 28.08 -1.31 -4.50
N LYS A 220 29.34 -1.03 -4.88
CA LYS A 220 29.95 -1.64 -6.06
C LYS A 220 29.98 -3.16 -5.92
N GLU A 221 30.49 -3.68 -4.81
CA GLU A 221 30.60 -5.13 -4.58
C GLU A 221 29.24 -5.81 -4.51
N THR A 222 28.27 -5.21 -3.81
CA THR A 222 26.89 -5.72 -3.70
C THR A 222 26.20 -5.80 -5.07
N ILE A 223 26.31 -4.74 -5.89
CA ILE A 223 25.71 -4.75 -7.25
C ILE A 223 26.42 -5.78 -8.13
N ASP A 224 27.75 -5.82 -8.11
CA ASP A 224 28.53 -6.76 -8.90
C ASP A 224 28.16 -8.22 -8.51
N GLU A 225 27.99 -8.52 -7.22
CA GLU A 225 27.54 -9.82 -6.70
C GLU A 225 26.13 -10.18 -7.18
N ILE A 226 25.13 -9.33 -6.91
CA ILE A 226 23.72 -9.59 -7.21
C ILE A 226 23.51 -9.92 -8.68
N PHE A 227 24.08 -9.12 -9.59
CA PHE A 227 23.87 -9.31 -11.03
C PHE A 227 24.78 -10.35 -11.66
N THR A 228 25.84 -10.79 -10.96
CA THR A 228 26.59 -12.00 -11.34
C THR A 228 25.81 -13.26 -10.99
N GLU A 229 25.22 -13.31 -9.79
CA GLU A 229 24.49 -14.49 -9.30
C GLU A 229 23.08 -14.62 -9.92
N ILE A 230 22.43 -13.48 -10.16
CA ILE A 230 21.04 -13.38 -10.63
C ILE A 230 20.92 -12.40 -11.82
N PRO A 231 21.52 -12.71 -12.99
CA PRO A 231 21.47 -11.84 -14.16
C PRO A 231 20.05 -11.60 -14.70
N GLU A 232 19.06 -12.42 -14.32
CA GLU A 232 17.66 -12.32 -14.74
C GLU A 232 16.87 -11.18 -14.07
N LEU A 233 17.40 -10.59 -12.99
CA LEU A 233 16.82 -9.38 -12.40
C LEU A 233 16.83 -8.23 -13.40
N SER A 234 15.83 -7.35 -13.30
CA SER A 234 15.70 -6.19 -14.17
C SER A 234 16.28 -4.91 -13.54
N GLY A 235 16.51 -4.92 -12.23
CA GLY A 235 17.08 -3.79 -11.52
C GLY A 235 16.93 -3.88 -10.01
N LEU A 236 17.15 -2.74 -9.36
CA LEU A 236 16.97 -2.54 -7.93
C LEU A 236 15.94 -1.45 -7.64
N LEU A 237 15.23 -1.57 -6.52
CA LEU A 237 14.57 -0.46 -5.84
C LEU A 237 15.43 -0.04 -4.65
N LEU A 238 15.73 1.25 -4.52
CA LEU A 238 16.55 1.80 -3.44
C LEU A 238 15.77 2.88 -2.69
N ALA A 239 15.67 2.74 -1.36
CA ALA A 239 15.08 3.78 -0.50
C ALA A 239 16.12 4.76 0.01
N GLY A 240 16.12 5.96 -0.56
CA GLY A 240 17.04 7.04 -0.22
C GLY A 240 16.53 7.99 0.86
N GLY A 241 15.25 8.36 0.77
CA GLY A 241 14.65 9.39 1.64
C GLY A 241 14.20 8.89 3.01
N LEU A 242 13.88 7.60 3.12
CA LEU A 242 13.29 7.00 4.34
C LEU A 242 14.26 7.00 5.51
N GLY A 243 15.53 7.34 5.27
CA GLY A 243 16.59 7.32 6.27
C GLY A 243 16.59 5.99 6.98
N GLY A 244 17.18 4.98 6.33
CA GLY A 244 17.09 3.59 6.77
C GLY A 244 17.14 3.52 8.28
N TYR A 245 16.18 2.77 8.85
CA TYR A 245 15.85 2.42 10.23
C TYR A 245 17.04 1.96 11.11
N ALA A 246 18.24 2.42 10.81
CA ALA A 246 19.49 1.71 10.73
C ALA A 246 20.72 2.64 10.77
N GLY A 247 20.58 3.98 10.65
CA GLY A 247 21.72 4.89 10.88
C GLY A 247 21.70 6.31 10.27
N GLY A 248 20.62 6.77 9.61
CA GLY A 248 20.53 8.16 9.15
C GLY A 248 19.79 8.32 7.82
N SER A 249 19.39 9.56 7.52
CA SER A 249 18.89 9.97 6.20
C SER A 249 19.98 10.76 5.48
N LEU A 250 20.14 10.53 4.17
CA LEU A 250 21.00 11.36 3.32
C LEU A 250 20.65 12.85 3.41
N TYR A 251 19.38 13.13 3.70
CA TYR A 251 18.89 14.49 3.95
C TYR A 251 19.61 15.17 5.12
N ASP A 252 19.96 14.44 6.18
CA ASP A 252 20.57 14.95 7.42
C ASP A 252 22.02 14.55 7.66
N CYS A 253 22.64 13.82 6.73
CA CYS A 253 24.01 13.33 6.84
C CYS A 253 25.05 14.45 7.12
N ASP A 254 25.63 14.49 8.31
CA ASP A 254 26.63 15.51 8.71
C ASP A 254 28.07 14.98 8.80
N CYS A 255 28.37 13.86 8.12
CA CYS A 255 29.73 13.34 8.08
C CYS A 255 30.70 14.32 7.38
N GLU A 256 32.01 14.11 7.54
CA GLU A 256 33.04 15.01 7.00
C GLU A 256 32.95 15.23 5.47
N TYR A 257 32.44 14.23 4.75
CA TYR A 257 32.21 14.29 3.29
C TYR A 257 30.95 15.08 2.92
N CYS A 258 29.89 14.99 3.72
CA CYS A 258 28.56 15.53 3.43
C CYS A 258 28.28 16.90 4.05
N ARG A 259 28.97 17.30 5.12
CA ARG A 259 28.68 18.54 5.88
C ARG A 259 28.74 19.84 5.08
N LYS A 260 29.36 19.83 3.89
CA LYS A 260 29.43 20.97 2.95
C LYS A 260 28.54 20.80 1.71
N LYS A 261 27.71 19.76 1.70
CA LYS A 261 26.85 19.37 0.58
C LYS A 261 25.40 19.57 0.96
N SER A 262 24.59 20.08 0.03
CA SER A 262 23.14 20.13 0.21
C SER A 262 22.52 18.73 0.22
N PRO A 263 21.32 18.54 0.78
CA PRO A 263 20.57 17.29 0.64
C PRO A 263 20.47 16.81 -0.82
N VAL A 264 20.16 17.73 -1.74
CA VAL A 264 20.06 17.45 -3.18
C VAL A 264 21.38 16.94 -3.76
N GLU A 265 22.53 17.54 -3.42
CA GLU A 265 23.84 17.08 -3.89
C GLU A 265 24.15 15.65 -3.41
N ARG A 266 23.75 15.30 -2.18
CA ARG A 266 24.00 13.97 -1.60
C ARG A 266 23.15 12.90 -2.25
N VAL A 267 21.85 13.18 -2.42
CA VAL A 267 20.90 12.28 -3.09
C VAL A 267 21.30 12.08 -4.56
N LYS A 268 21.66 13.16 -5.25
CA LYS A 268 22.16 13.11 -6.62
C LYS A 268 23.38 12.19 -6.75
N GLU A 269 24.37 12.32 -5.87
CA GLU A 269 25.57 11.48 -5.91
C GLU A 269 25.21 10.00 -5.78
N GLN A 270 24.32 9.64 -4.84
CA GLN A 270 23.92 8.24 -4.66
C GLN A 270 23.21 7.70 -5.91
N ILE A 271 22.25 8.47 -6.45
CA ILE A 271 21.51 8.08 -7.66
C ILE A 271 22.49 7.83 -8.82
N PHE A 272 23.37 8.79 -9.11
CA PHE A 272 24.30 8.68 -10.22
C PHE A 272 25.28 7.52 -10.02
N PHE A 273 25.83 7.37 -8.82
CA PHE A 273 26.77 6.28 -8.52
C PHE A 273 26.11 4.92 -8.76
N ILE A 274 24.95 4.66 -8.15
CA ILE A 274 24.26 3.37 -8.26
C ILE A 274 23.80 3.12 -9.69
N SER A 275 23.25 4.16 -10.34
CA SER A 275 22.75 4.07 -11.71
C SER A 275 23.85 3.71 -12.72
N GLU A 276 25.02 4.34 -12.65
CA GLU A 276 26.17 4.03 -13.52
C GLU A 276 26.70 2.60 -13.30
N ARG A 277 26.59 2.07 -12.06
CA ARG A 277 26.93 0.66 -11.80
C ARG A 277 25.93 -0.28 -12.46
N LEU A 278 24.64 0.00 -12.32
CA LEU A 278 23.56 -0.79 -12.92
C LEU A 278 23.61 -0.78 -14.45
N LYS A 279 24.00 0.32 -15.09
CA LYS A 279 24.17 0.40 -16.55
C LYS A 279 25.15 -0.64 -17.11
N LYS A 280 26.19 -1.02 -16.36
CA LYS A 280 27.15 -2.06 -16.79
C LYS A 280 26.51 -3.42 -17.02
N TYR A 281 25.39 -3.67 -16.34
CA TYR A 281 24.61 -4.90 -16.40
C TYR A 281 23.32 -4.74 -17.22
N ASP A 282 23.11 -3.59 -17.87
CA ASP A 282 21.85 -3.22 -18.55
C ASP A 282 20.64 -3.26 -17.60
N LYS A 283 20.80 -2.70 -16.40
CA LYS A 283 19.81 -2.74 -15.32
C LYS A 283 19.29 -1.35 -14.97
N LYS A 284 18.08 -1.33 -14.42
CA LYS A 284 17.35 -0.12 -14.04
C LYS A 284 17.40 0.13 -12.53
N LEU A 285 17.27 1.39 -12.15
CA LEU A 285 17.12 1.85 -10.78
C LEU A 285 15.74 2.46 -10.58
N ILE A 286 15.02 2.02 -9.55
CA ILE A 286 13.90 2.75 -8.98
C ILE A 286 14.40 3.35 -7.67
N TYR A 287 14.36 4.67 -7.54
CA TYR A 287 14.87 5.37 -6.37
C TYR A 287 13.72 6.11 -5.68
N THR A 288 13.34 5.65 -4.50
CA THR A 288 12.28 6.31 -3.73
C THR A 288 12.86 7.42 -2.85
N LEU A 289 12.34 8.63 -3.05
CA LEU A 289 12.70 9.84 -2.30
C LEU A 289 11.89 9.98 -1.00
N THR A 290 10.95 9.07 -0.79
CA THR A 290 9.93 9.16 0.26
C THR A 290 10.53 9.29 1.64
N THR A 291 9.91 10.10 2.50
CA THR A 291 10.22 10.17 3.93
C THR A 291 8.99 9.91 4.78
N ASP A 292 9.16 9.17 5.88
CA ASP A 292 8.10 8.94 6.88
C ASP A 292 8.08 10.05 7.95
N ILE A 293 8.72 11.19 7.65
CA ILE A 293 8.92 12.30 8.58
C ILE A 293 8.33 13.57 7.94
N PRO A 294 7.17 14.06 8.41
CA PRO A 294 6.44 15.13 7.74
C PRO A 294 7.18 16.49 7.78
N PHE A 295 7.97 16.73 8.82
CA PHE A 295 8.69 18.00 9.03
C PHE A 295 10.02 18.11 8.26
N ILE A 296 10.38 17.10 7.47
CA ILE A 296 11.52 17.17 6.53
C ILE A 296 11.07 16.92 5.09
N MET A 297 9.77 16.99 4.84
CA MET A 297 9.18 16.71 3.53
C MET A 297 9.55 17.78 2.49
N ASP A 298 9.91 18.99 2.94
CA ASP A 298 10.56 20.01 2.12
C ASP A 298 11.79 19.48 1.37
N ARG A 299 12.56 18.60 1.99
CA ARG A 299 13.77 18.03 1.38
C ARG A 299 13.46 17.01 0.29
N GLU A 300 12.42 16.19 0.48
CA GLU A 300 11.90 15.29 -0.56
C GLU A 300 11.40 16.11 -1.76
N VAL A 301 10.61 17.16 -1.49
CA VAL A 301 10.09 18.05 -2.53
C VAL A 301 11.23 18.74 -3.28
N ASP A 302 12.19 19.33 -2.59
CA ASP A 302 13.34 20.02 -3.20
C ASP A 302 14.19 19.06 -4.03
N CYS A 303 14.48 17.85 -3.51
CA CYS A 303 15.21 16.83 -4.27
C CYS A 303 14.49 16.44 -5.55
N MET A 304 13.18 16.21 -5.51
CA MET A 304 12.43 15.88 -6.72
C MET A 304 12.49 17.03 -7.72
N LEU A 305 12.16 18.26 -7.31
CA LEU A 305 12.07 19.41 -8.21
C LEU A 305 13.41 19.75 -8.86
N GLU A 306 14.52 19.61 -8.13
CA GLU A 306 15.85 19.87 -8.69
C GLU A 306 16.38 18.73 -9.56
N LEU A 307 16.08 17.46 -9.22
CA LEU A 307 16.70 16.30 -9.87
C LEU A 307 15.91 15.72 -11.04
N ILE A 308 14.61 16.00 -11.15
CA ILE A 308 13.71 15.49 -12.19
C ILE A 308 14.27 15.55 -13.62
N ASP A 309 15.08 16.57 -13.92
CA ASP A 309 15.69 16.80 -15.23
C ASP A 309 17.13 16.31 -15.37
N GLN A 310 17.68 15.79 -14.27
CA GLN A 310 19.08 15.44 -14.15
C GLN A 310 19.29 13.94 -13.94
N ILE A 311 18.24 13.17 -13.67
CA ILE A 311 18.39 11.73 -13.41
C ILE A 311 18.86 10.94 -14.65
N PRO A 312 19.67 9.89 -14.46
CA PRO A 312 20.07 9.01 -15.56
C PRO A 312 18.87 8.31 -16.24
N GLU A 313 18.99 8.02 -17.54
CA GLU A 313 17.89 7.44 -18.34
C GLU A 313 17.36 6.09 -17.82
N ASN A 314 18.19 5.28 -17.17
CA ASN A 314 17.81 4.00 -16.56
C ASN A 314 17.31 4.16 -15.12
N THR A 315 17.00 5.37 -14.67
CA THR A 315 16.56 5.66 -13.30
C THR A 315 15.17 6.29 -13.28
N THR A 316 14.31 5.78 -12.38
CA THR A 316 13.01 6.34 -12.02
C THR A 316 13.04 6.89 -10.60
N LEU A 317 12.59 8.12 -10.40
CA LEU A 317 12.32 8.67 -9.07
C LEU A 317 10.88 8.37 -8.66
N SER A 318 10.64 8.04 -7.40
CA SER A 318 9.28 7.86 -6.88
C SER A 318 9.02 8.61 -5.58
N PHE A 319 7.74 8.93 -5.37
CA PHE A 319 7.19 9.59 -4.18
C PHE A 319 5.78 9.03 -3.89
N LYS A 320 5.26 9.22 -2.67
CA LYS A 320 3.93 8.70 -2.28
C LYS A 320 2.79 9.51 -2.90
N ASP A 321 1.60 8.92 -2.94
CA ASP A 321 0.39 9.53 -3.48
C ASP A 321 -0.15 10.72 -2.66
N CYS A 322 0.04 10.67 -1.34
CA CYS A 322 -0.44 11.67 -0.39
C CYS A 322 0.69 12.25 0.47
N TYR A 323 0.36 13.29 1.23
CA TYR A 323 1.27 13.87 2.21
C TYR A 323 1.73 12.83 3.24
N HIS A 324 3.00 12.87 3.64
CA HIS A 324 3.58 12.01 4.67
C HIS A 324 3.68 10.52 4.31
N ASP A 325 2.79 9.66 4.84
CA ASP A 325 2.97 8.21 4.85
C ASP A 325 1.64 7.47 4.62
N TYR A 326 1.16 7.49 3.37
CA TYR A 326 -0.04 6.75 2.95
C TYR A 326 -1.30 7.05 3.79
N GLU A 327 -1.45 8.30 4.22
CA GLU A 327 -2.58 8.80 5.03
C GLU A 327 -3.84 9.08 4.17
N GLU A 328 -4.14 8.13 3.28
CA GLU A 328 -5.02 8.21 2.10
C GLU A 328 -6.48 8.61 2.38
N LEU A 329 -6.97 8.47 3.61
CA LEU A 329 -8.38 8.72 3.94
C LEU A 329 -8.68 10.20 4.24
N ARG A 330 -7.68 10.98 4.64
CA ARG A 330 -7.87 12.38 5.03
C ARG A 330 -6.75 13.31 4.64
N TYR A 331 -5.51 12.85 4.48
CA TYR A 331 -4.44 13.77 4.12
C TYR A 331 -4.57 14.18 2.65
N PRO A 332 -4.13 15.40 2.29
CA PRO A 332 -4.20 15.85 0.92
C PRO A 332 -3.21 15.07 0.05
N GLU A 333 -3.40 15.19 -1.27
CA GLU A 333 -2.46 14.67 -2.25
C GLU A 333 -1.05 15.21 -2.01
N HIS A 334 -0.03 14.49 -2.47
CA HIS A 334 1.36 14.91 -2.29
C HIS A 334 1.62 16.31 -2.92
N PRO A 335 2.29 17.26 -2.24
CA PRO A 335 2.50 18.62 -2.75
C PRO A 335 3.13 18.70 -4.14
N LEU A 336 3.97 17.71 -4.48
CA LEU A 336 4.64 17.62 -5.77
C LEU A 336 3.68 17.68 -6.97
N PHE A 337 2.45 17.15 -6.87
CA PHE A 337 1.51 17.23 -7.99
C PHE A 337 1.27 18.67 -8.43
N GLY A 338 0.90 19.54 -7.49
CA GLY A 338 0.67 20.96 -7.78
C GLY A 338 1.95 21.72 -8.10
N ARG A 339 3.09 21.38 -7.48
CA ARG A 339 4.37 22.05 -7.72
C ARG A 339 4.95 21.76 -9.11
N LEU A 340 4.84 20.51 -9.56
CA LEU A 340 5.23 20.12 -10.92
C LEU A 340 4.35 20.80 -11.97
N GLU A 341 3.05 20.95 -11.69
CA GLU A 341 2.11 21.67 -12.55
C GLU A 341 2.46 23.16 -12.65
N GLU A 342 2.64 23.84 -11.51
CA GLU A 342 2.99 25.28 -11.47
C GLU A 342 4.30 25.59 -12.21
N LEU A 343 5.28 24.69 -12.12
CA LEU A 343 6.59 24.84 -12.77
C LEU A 343 6.58 24.39 -14.24
N GLY A 344 5.50 23.78 -14.72
CA GLY A 344 5.39 23.28 -16.09
C GLY A 344 6.33 22.11 -16.40
N LEU A 345 6.73 21.33 -15.39
CA LEU A 345 7.68 20.21 -15.51
C LEU A 345 6.99 18.92 -16.00
N HIS A 346 6.05 19.05 -16.93
CA HIS A 346 5.24 17.93 -17.44
C HIS A 346 6.06 17.07 -18.41
N GLY A 347 5.77 15.76 -18.46
CA GLY A 347 6.37 14.87 -19.46
C GLY A 347 7.84 14.56 -19.24
N LYS A 348 8.37 14.89 -18.06
CA LYS A 348 9.64 14.35 -17.59
C LYS A 348 9.46 12.87 -17.32
N ARG A 349 10.11 12.07 -18.16
CA ARG A 349 9.99 10.61 -18.15
C ARG A 349 10.76 10.08 -16.94
N ASN A 350 10.27 9.00 -16.36
CA ASN A 350 10.84 8.30 -15.20
C ASN A 350 10.51 8.91 -13.83
N ILE A 351 9.22 9.20 -13.63
CA ILE A 351 8.65 9.52 -12.32
C ILE A 351 7.58 8.48 -11.99
N GLY A 352 7.61 8.03 -10.75
CA GLY A 352 6.67 7.08 -10.17
C GLY A 352 5.86 7.67 -9.02
N VAL A 353 4.60 7.24 -8.91
CA VAL A 353 3.76 7.47 -7.73
C VAL A 353 3.55 6.15 -7.01
N GLU A 354 3.74 6.15 -5.70
CA GLU A 354 3.54 4.99 -4.81
C GLU A 354 2.16 5.04 -4.16
N TYR A 355 1.46 3.90 -4.13
CA TYR A 355 0.09 3.73 -3.62
C TYR A 355 0.05 2.57 -2.62
N GLN A 356 -0.73 2.69 -1.53
CA GLN A 356 -0.80 1.63 -0.51
C GLN A 356 -1.98 0.67 -0.76
N LEU A 357 -1.72 -0.43 -1.49
CA LEU A 357 -2.72 -1.47 -1.73
C LEU A 357 -2.96 -2.34 -0.49
N PHE A 358 -1.94 -2.49 0.35
CA PHE A 358 -2.14 -2.96 1.71
C PHE A 358 -2.62 -1.79 2.59
N PRO A 359 -3.80 -1.85 3.21
CA PRO A 359 -4.43 -0.70 3.88
C PRO A 359 -3.84 -0.45 5.27
N GLU A 360 -2.53 -0.24 5.40
CA GLU A 360 -1.83 -0.13 6.68
C GLU A 360 -2.40 0.99 7.57
N MET A 361 -2.54 2.19 7.01
CA MET A 361 -3.07 3.35 7.72
C MET A 361 -4.60 3.35 7.85
N ARG A 362 -5.25 2.36 7.23
CA ARG A 362 -6.70 2.28 7.07
C ARG A 362 -7.30 1.03 7.72
N GLY A 363 -6.58 0.46 8.70
CA GLY A 363 -7.03 -0.66 9.52
C GLY A 363 -6.55 -2.04 9.05
N LYS A 364 -5.45 -2.11 8.29
CA LYS A 364 -4.67 -3.33 7.98
C LYS A 364 -5.50 -4.54 7.50
N GLY A 365 -6.56 -4.25 6.76
CA GLY A 365 -7.46 -5.24 6.16
C GLY A 365 -8.56 -5.74 7.10
N VAL A 366 -8.48 -5.47 8.42
CA VAL A 366 -9.56 -5.87 9.35
C VAL A 366 -10.70 -4.87 9.37
N VAL A 367 -10.42 -3.61 9.04
CA VAL A 367 -11.44 -2.56 8.86
C VAL A 367 -11.63 -2.29 7.38
N LEU A 368 -12.89 -2.44 6.94
CA LEU A 368 -13.26 -2.16 5.55
C LEU A 368 -13.06 -0.68 5.25
N SER A 369 -12.21 -0.40 4.27
CA SER A 369 -11.89 0.94 3.77
C SER A 369 -11.49 0.83 2.29
N ASN A 370 -12.34 1.27 1.38
CA ASN A 370 -12.03 1.32 -0.04
C ASN A 370 -11.53 2.72 -0.43
N VAL A 371 -10.48 2.83 -1.25
CA VAL A 371 -9.88 4.13 -1.63
C VAL A 371 -9.97 4.44 -3.13
N ALA A 372 -10.70 3.64 -3.90
CA ALA A 372 -10.80 3.80 -5.36
C ALA A 372 -11.18 5.23 -5.78
N SER A 373 -12.13 5.86 -5.08
CA SER A 373 -12.57 7.24 -5.37
C SER A 373 -11.45 8.27 -5.19
N MET A 374 -10.67 8.16 -4.12
CA MET A 374 -9.55 9.05 -3.84
C MET A 374 -8.44 8.85 -4.89
N TRP A 375 -8.04 7.60 -5.11
CA TRP A 375 -7.01 7.26 -6.08
C TRP A 375 -7.35 7.71 -7.50
N GLY A 376 -8.62 7.68 -7.90
CA GLY A 376 -9.03 8.21 -9.20
C GLY A 376 -8.55 9.65 -9.44
N ASN A 377 -8.53 10.52 -8.42
CA ASN A 377 -7.97 11.86 -8.53
C ASN A 377 -6.44 11.84 -8.71
N ILE A 378 -5.74 11.04 -7.91
CA ILE A 378 -4.27 10.93 -7.96
C ILE A 378 -3.80 10.39 -9.31
N PHE A 379 -4.44 9.33 -9.82
CA PHE A 379 -4.12 8.77 -11.13
C PHE A 379 -4.38 9.76 -12.26
N ARG A 380 -5.43 10.59 -12.18
CA ARG A 380 -5.65 11.69 -13.13
C ARG A 380 -4.54 12.74 -13.07
N TYR A 381 -4.09 13.13 -11.87
CA TYR A 381 -2.94 14.03 -11.74
C TYR A 381 -1.68 13.43 -12.35
N ALA A 382 -1.36 12.18 -12.01
CA ALA A 382 -0.19 11.48 -12.54
C ALA A 382 -0.22 11.40 -14.08
N ALA A 383 -1.38 11.07 -14.66
CA ALA A 383 -1.58 11.01 -16.10
C ALA A 383 -1.47 12.40 -16.76
N ALA A 384 -2.05 13.45 -16.15
CA ALA A 384 -1.98 14.81 -16.66
C ALA A 384 -0.53 15.36 -16.67
N LEU A 385 0.26 15.00 -15.65
CA LEU A 385 1.69 15.33 -15.55
C LEU A 385 2.57 14.41 -16.41
N LYS A 386 1.98 13.38 -17.05
CA LYS A 386 2.65 12.38 -17.89
C LYS A 386 3.74 11.61 -17.14
N MET A 387 3.48 11.29 -15.87
CA MET A 387 4.28 10.32 -15.12
C MET A 387 4.16 8.95 -15.79
N ASN A 388 5.25 8.17 -15.83
CA ASN A 388 5.27 6.90 -16.56
C ASN A 388 5.20 5.67 -15.64
N SER A 389 5.34 5.85 -14.34
CA SER A 389 5.43 4.75 -13.39
C SER A 389 4.38 4.88 -12.29
N VAL A 390 3.81 3.76 -11.88
CA VAL A 390 2.91 3.64 -10.73
C VAL A 390 3.30 2.39 -9.96
N ILE A 391 3.37 2.51 -8.64
CA ILE A 391 3.91 1.48 -7.74
C ILE A 391 2.83 1.13 -6.71
N GLY A 392 2.28 -0.07 -6.78
CA GLY A 392 1.34 -0.57 -5.78
C GLY A 392 2.08 -1.33 -4.69
N VAL A 393 2.07 -0.80 -3.47
CA VAL A 393 2.70 -1.41 -2.30
C VAL A 393 1.77 -2.42 -1.66
N ILE A 394 2.25 -3.66 -1.51
CA ILE A 394 1.48 -4.76 -0.95
C ILE A 394 2.20 -5.42 0.22
N GLU A 395 1.41 -5.98 1.12
CA GLU A 395 1.82 -6.99 2.07
C GLU A 395 0.99 -8.24 1.73
N THR A 396 1.66 -9.36 1.47
CA THR A 396 1.06 -10.41 0.63
C THR A 396 -0.16 -11.05 1.31
N HIS A 397 -1.30 -11.11 0.59
CA HIS A 397 -2.42 -12.01 0.86
C HIS A 397 -3.23 -12.23 -0.43
N PRO A 398 -3.00 -13.33 -1.19
CA PRO A 398 -3.74 -13.59 -2.43
C PRO A 398 -5.00 -14.43 -2.13
N ASP A 399 -5.85 -13.91 -1.24
CA ASP A 399 -7.20 -14.42 -1.06
C ASP A 399 -8.18 -13.55 -1.84
N ASN A 400 -8.81 -14.15 -2.84
CA ASN A 400 -9.78 -13.48 -3.69
C ASN A 400 -11.05 -13.07 -2.91
N ALA A 401 -11.24 -13.56 -1.68
CA ALA A 401 -12.40 -13.24 -0.86
C ALA A 401 -12.21 -12.04 0.07
N HIS A 402 -11.00 -11.45 0.14
CA HIS A 402 -10.79 -10.26 0.97
C HIS A 402 -11.34 -9.00 0.28
N PRO A 403 -12.17 -8.17 0.94
CA PRO A 403 -12.75 -6.98 0.32
C PRO A 403 -11.73 -5.94 -0.20
N SER A 404 -10.51 -5.91 0.37
CA SER A 404 -9.42 -5.06 -0.12
C SER A 404 -8.95 -5.42 -1.54
N MET A 405 -9.35 -6.57 -2.08
CA MET A 405 -9.09 -6.91 -3.48
C MET A 405 -9.80 -5.94 -4.44
N ALA A 406 -10.83 -5.22 -3.99
CA ALA A 406 -11.42 -4.12 -4.75
C ALA A 406 -10.45 -2.96 -4.96
N ASP A 407 -9.59 -2.65 -3.99
CA ASP A 407 -8.54 -1.62 -4.13
C ASP A 407 -7.48 -2.08 -5.15
N TRP A 408 -7.05 -3.34 -5.07
CA TRP A 408 -6.10 -3.91 -6.04
C TRP A 408 -6.66 -3.83 -7.46
N TYR A 409 -7.92 -4.24 -7.64
CA TYR A 409 -8.59 -4.14 -8.93
C TYR A 409 -8.68 -2.69 -9.40
N ALA A 410 -9.07 -1.76 -8.52
CA ALA A 410 -9.14 -0.35 -8.86
C ALA A 410 -7.79 0.23 -9.30
N TRP A 411 -6.72 -0.06 -8.56
CA TRP A 411 -5.36 0.31 -8.95
C TRP A 411 -5.03 -0.22 -10.36
N GLY A 412 -5.30 -1.50 -10.63
CA GLY A 412 -5.09 -2.11 -11.94
C GLY A 412 -5.89 -1.44 -13.06
N ARG A 413 -7.17 -1.10 -12.82
CA ARG A 413 -7.99 -0.38 -13.82
C ARG A 413 -7.50 1.04 -14.05
N TYR A 414 -7.12 1.77 -13.00
CA TYR A 414 -6.58 3.12 -13.14
C TYR A 414 -5.22 3.16 -13.85
N CYS A 415 -4.42 2.10 -13.76
CA CYS A 415 -3.19 1.98 -14.54
C CYS A 415 -3.42 2.01 -16.07
N TRP A 416 -4.63 1.65 -16.51
CA TRP A 416 -5.04 1.63 -17.92
C TRP A 416 -5.94 2.79 -18.28
N GLU A 417 -6.87 3.16 -17.39
CA GLU A 417 -7.92 4.13 -17.65
C GLU A 417 -8.04 5.13 -16.48
N PRO A 418 -7.12 6.11 -16.35
CA PRO A 418 -7.11 7.08 -15.24
C PRO A 418 -8.40 7.90 -15.11
N ASN A 419 -9.11 8.10 -16.24
CA ASN A 419 -10.33 8.88 -16.30
C ASN A 419 -11.59 8.08 -15.94
N ARG A 420 -11.48 6.76 -15.73
CA ARG A 420 -12.64 5.93 -15.40
C ARG A 420 -13.16 6.28 -14.00
N THR A 421 -14.47 6.23 -13.80
CA THR A 421 -15.05 6.55 -12.49
C THR A 421 -14.82 5.39 -11.51
N ALA A 422 -14.73 5.71 -10.22
CA ALA A 422 -14.64 4.67 -9.19
C ALA A 422 -15.89 3.79 -9.20
N ASP A 423 -17.07 4.37 -9.41
CA ASP A 423 -18.35 3.66 -9.49
C ASP A 423 -18.32 2.59 -10.59
N ASP A 424 -17.84 2.92 -11.79
CA ASP A 424 -17.74 1.96 -12.89
C ASP A 424 -16.74 0.84 -12.61
N ILE A 425 -15.64 1.16 -11.93
CA ILE A 425 -14.58 0.20 -11.56
C ILE A 425 -15.08 -0.74 -10.46
N LEU A 426 -15.68 -0.19 -9.41
CA LEU A 426 -16.20 -0.96 -8.29
C LEU A 426 -17.39 -1.81 -8.72
N HIS A 427 -18.27 -1.27 -9.57
CA HIS A 427 -19.36 -2.05 -10.16
C HIS A 427 -18.81 -3.22 -10.97
N GLU A 428 -17.83 -2.99 -11.87
CA GLU A 428 -17.22 -4.06 -12.65
C GLU A 428 -16.61 -5.15 -11.75
N TRP A 429 -15.85 -4.75 -10.73
CA TRP A 429 -15.28 -5.67 -9.75
C TRP A 429 -16.37 -6.47 -9.03
N SER A 430 -17.42 -5.80 -8.56
CA SER A 430 -18.52 -6.43 -7.82
C SER A 430 -19.29 -7.43 -8.68
N VAL A 431 -19.50 -7.17 -9.98
CA VAL A 431 -20.12 -8.16 -10.87
C VAL A 431 -19.21 -9.37 -11.05
N ILE A 432 -17.91 -9.15 -11.25
CA ILE A 432 -16.94 -10.24 -11.49
C ILE A 432 -16.78 -11.13 -10.26
N GLU A 433 -16.67 -10.53 -9.07
CA GLU A 433 -16.43 -11.28 -7.84
C GLU A 433 -17.73 -11.76 -7.19
N TYR A 434 -18.88 -11.18 -7.48
CA TYR A 434 -20.17 -11.61 -6.92
C TYR A 434 -21.17 -11.86 -8.05
N SER A 435 -22.11 -10.93 -8.28
CA SER A 435 -23.15 -11.06 -9.29
C SER A 435 -23.64 -9.69 -9.76
N GLN A 436 -24.34 -9.68 -10.89
CA GLN A 436 -24.96 -8.47 -11.43
C GLN A 436 -26.02 -7.89 -10.48
N GLU A 437 -26.74 -8.75 -9.77
CA GLU A 437 -27.82 -8.37 -8.85
C GLU A 437 -27.31 -7.78 -7.54
N SER A 438 -26.20 -8.31 -7.01
CA SER A 438 -25.61 -7.86 -5.75
C SER A 438 -24.69 -6.64 -5.90
N ALA A 439 -24.17 -6.39 -7.10
CA ALA A 439 -23.18 -5.35 -7.35
C ALA A 439 -23.55 -3.94 -6.84
N PRO A 440 -24.79 -3.43 -7.01
CA PRO A 440 -25.16 -2.12 -6.49
C PRO A 440 -24.99 -1.97 -4.97
N VAL A 441 -25.30 -3.03 -4.20
CA VAL A 441 -25.17 -3.03 -2.73
C VAL A 441 -23.69 -3.00 -2.33
N LEU A 442 -22.86 -3.79 -3.02
CA LEU A 442 -21.41 -3.80 -2.81
C LEU A 442 -20.78 -2.44 -3.11
N VAL A 443 -21.14 -1.80 -4.22
CA VAL A 443 -20.64 -0.47 -4.59
C VAL A 443 -20.98 0.54 -3.50
N GLU A 444 -22.22 0.56 -3.03
CA GLU A 444 -22.65 1.47 -1.96
C GLU A 444 -21.82 1.25 -0.68
N ILE A 445 -21.65 0.00 -0.25
CA ILE A 445 -20.88 -0.35 0.95
C ILE A 445 -19.41 0.05 0.79
N LEU A 446 -18.77 -0.27 -0.34
CA LEU A 446 -17.37 0.08 -0.58
C LEU A 446 -17.18 1.59 -0.58
N GLN A 447 -18.04 2.36 -1.24
CA GLN A 447 -17.97 3.82 -1.21
C GLN A 447 -18.19 4.39 0.20
N LYS A 448 -19.18 3.89 0.95
CA LYS A 448 -19.43 4.31 2.34
C LYS A 448 -18.24 4.01 3.25
N SER A 449 -17.55 2.90 3.02
CA SER A 449 -16.42 2.46 3.84
C SER A 449 -15.26 3.46 3.85
N PHE A 450 -15.02 4.18 2.75
CA PHE A 450 -14.04 5.27 2.69
C PHE A 450 -14.32 6.35 3.74
N TYR A 451 -15.57 6.83 3.77
CA TYR A 451 -15.99 7.88 4.69
C TYR A 451 -16.05 7.38 6.14
N ALA A 452 -16.52 6.14 6.34
CA ALA A 452 -16.60 5.51 7.65
C ALA A 452 -15.20 5.37 8.28
N ALA A 453 -14.24 4.79 7.56
CA ALA A 453 -12.87 4.62 8.02
C ALA A 453 -12.17 5.96 8.24
N GLY A 454 -12.35 6.93 7.35
CA GLY A 454 -11.75 8.26 7.52
C GLY A 454 -12.28 8.98 8.76
N ASN A 455 -13.59 8.86 9.05
CA ASN A 455 -14.18 9.43 10.27
C ASN A 455 -13.75 8.66 11.54
N LEU A 456 -13.41 7.39 11.39
CA LEU A 456 -12.98 6.52 12.47
C LEU A 456 -11.54 6.83 12.90
N PHE A 457 -10.60 6.76 11.96
CA PHE A 457 -9.16 6.80 12.24
C PHE A 457 -8.54 8.19 12.27
N TYR A 458 -9.25 9.21 11.80
CA TYR A 458 -8.77 10.59 11.78
C TYR A 458 -9.71 11.52 12.53
N ALA A 459 -9.19 12.63 13.01
CA ALA A 459 -9.93 13.69 13.69
C ALA A 459 -9.50 15.02 13.09
N ALA A 460 -10.41 15.68 12.34
CA ALA A 460 -10.12 16.94 11.64
C ALA A 460 -8.75 16.98 10.94
N GLY A 461 -8.45 15.91 10.21
CA GLY A 461 -7.30 15.85 9.31
C GLY A 461 -6.02 15.30 9.93
N VAL A 462 -6.04 14.82 11.18
CA VAL A 462 -4.90 14.13 11.82
C VAL A 462 -5.31 12.74 12.27
N GLN A 463 -4.42 11.75 12.12
CA GLN A 463 -4.67 10.40 12.62
C GLN A 463 -4.84 10.42 14.15
N ASN A 464 -5.72 9.59 14.70
CA ASN A 464 -5.98 9.50 16.16
C ASN A 464 -5.59 8.15 16.78
N GLY A 465 -5.04 7.27 15.96
CA GLY A 465 -4.48 5.97 16.31
C GLY A 465 -3.21 5.73 15.50
N SER A 466 -2.57 4.59 15.68
CA SER A 466 -1.37 4.22 14.90
C SER A 466 -1.71 3.09 13.93
N HIS A 467 -1.45 3.26 12.65
CA HIS A 467 -1.69 2.23 11.61
C HIS A 467 -3.08 1.58 11.73
N GLY A 468 -4.11 2.40 11.99
CA GLY A 468 -5.49 1.95 12.17
C GLY A 468 -5.78 1.18 13.47
N MET A 469 -5.01 1.38 14.55
CA MET A 469 -5.15 0.66 15.82
C MET A 469 -5.36 1.59 17.02
N ILE A 470 -6.05 1.08 18.06
CA ILE A 470 -6.03 1.71 19.39
C ILE A 470 -4.62 1.63 19.95
N ILE A 471 -4.16 2.71 20.56
CA ILE A 471 -2.82 2.79 21.14
C ILE A 471 -2.92 2.51 22.64
N PRO A 472 -2.14 1.55 23.18
CA PRO A 472 -2.22 1.16 24.59
C PRO A 472 -1.60 2.19 25.55
N VAL A 473 -0.84 3.17 25.05
CA VAL A 473 -0.16 4.18 25.87
C VAL A 473 -0.63 5.58 25.46
N PRO A 474 -1.32 6.33 26.35
CA PRO A 474 -1.89 7.63 26.04
C PRO A 474 -0.90 8.68 25.51
N GLN A 475 0.38 8.60 25.91
CA GLN A 475 1.40 9.54 25.44
C GLN A 475 1.63 9.44 23.93
N PHE A 476 1.65 8.23 23.37
CA PHE A 476 1.82 8.03 21.93
C PHE A 476 0.61 8.55 21.14
N VAL A 477 -0.61 8.42 21.67
CA VAL A 477 -1.83 8.98 21.05
C VAL A 477 -1.71 10.49 20.90
N ARG A 478 -1.27 11.12 21.98
CA ARG A 478 -1.08 12.55 21.98
C ARG A 478 -0.02 12.97 20.98
N ASP A 479 1.07 12.21 20.86
CA ASP A 479 2.10 12.50 19.88
C ASP A 479 1.56 12.38 18.47
N ILE A 480 0.81 11.35 18.11
CA ILE A 480 0.21 11.24 16.77
C ILE A 480 -0.73 12.43 16.46
N LEU A 481 -1.48 12.89 17.46
CA LEU A 481 -2.35 14.05 17.31
C LEU A 481 -1.62 15.40 17.28
N ASN A 482 -0.35 15.49 17.70
CA ASN A 482 0.42 16.74 17.71
C ASN A 482 1.60 16.77 16.73
N ASP A 483 2.16 15.61 16.40
CA ASP A 483 3.39 15.34 15.66
C ASP A 483 3.30 13.95 15.00
N THR A 484 4.40 13.44 14.44
CA THR A 484 4.53 12.01 14.09
C THR A 484 5.54 11.33 15.01
N TRP A 485 5.39 10.01 15.19
CA TRP A 485 6.25 9.07 15.92
C TRP A 485 7.29 9.67 16.88
N CYS A 486 6.85 10.28 17.98
CA CYS A 486 7.74 10.76 19.02
C CYS A 486 7.51 9.93 20.28
N PRO A 487 8.50 9.18 20.80
CA PRO A 487 8.31 8.40 22.02
C PRO A 487 8.53 9.25 23.29
N LYS A 488 8.40 10.58 23.20
CA LYS A 488 8.67 11.46 24.34
C LYS A 488 7.39 11.65 25.15
N GLU A 489 7.47 11.39 26.45
CA GLU A 489 6.39 11.68 27.37
C GLU A 489 5.97 13.16 27.27
N LYS A 490 4.72 13.41 26.91
CA LYS A 490 4.12 14.73 27.00
C LYS A 490 2.99 14.73 28.03
N GLN A 491 3.03 15.65 29.00
CA GLN A 491 1.97 15.90 30.00
C GLN A 491 0.79 16.71 29.43
N PRO A 492 -0.48 16.28 29.58
CA PRO A 492 -1.63 16.87 28.90
C PRO A 492 -1.58 18.39 29.04
N ASN A 493 -1.55 19.10 27.92
CA ASN A 493 -1.44 20.55 27.88
C ASN A 493 -2.70 21.19 27.28
N GLN A 494 -3.78 20.42 27.16
CA GLN A 494 -5.04 20.83 26.54
C GLN A 494 -4.87 21.24 25.08
N ILE A 495 -3.81 20.83 24.37
CA ILE A 495 -3.59 21.19 22.96
C ILE A 495 -3.37 19.92 22.14
N ILE A 496 -4.06 19.86 21.00
CA ILE A 496 -3.92 18.82 19.96
C ILE A 496 -3.84 19.51 18.59
N GLY A 497 -3.39 18.79 17.56
CA GLY A 497 -3.13 19.33 16.23
C GLY A 497 -1.69 19.82 16.06
N SER A 498 -1.35 20.23 14.84
CA SER A 498 0.01 20.63 14.49
C SER A 498 0.01 21.92 13.68
N ASP A 499 0.92 22.85 14.00
CA ASP A 499 1.13 24.09 13.24
C ASP A 499 2.28 23.95 12.19
N ASP A 500 2.97 22.81 12.15
CA ASP A 500 4.25 22.64 11.43
C ASP A 500 4.22 21.49 10.40
N ARG A 501 3.03 21.19 9.85
CA ARG A 501 2.88 20.23 8.72
C ARG A 501 3.39 20.78 7.38
N GLN A 502 4.28 21.77 7.42
CA GLN A 502 4.89 22.40 6.24
C GLN A 502 3.88 22.74 5.12
N ILE A 503 2.67 23.24 5.45
CA ILE A 503 1.63 23.52 4.44
C ILE A 503 2.13 24.44 3.31
N SER A 504 3.15 25.25 3.59
CA SER A 504 3.85 26.10 2.61
C SER A 504 4.37 25.35 1.36
N LEU A 505 4.56 24.04 1.43
CA LEU A 505 4.94 23.19 0.29
C LEU A 505 3.88 23.12 -0.81
N TYR A 506 2.60 23.29 -0.45
CA TYR A 506 1.52 23.34 -1.42
C TYR A 506 1.52 24.64 -2.21
N THR A 507 0.96 24.59 -3.41
CA THR A 507 0.70 25.77 -4.24
C THR A 507 -0.13 26.81 -3.46
N LYS A 508 0.00 28.10 -3.79
CA LYS A 508 -0.76 29.15 -3.09
C LYS A 508 -2.27 28.86 -3.10
N LYS A 509 -2.79 28.49 -4.27
CA LYS A 509 -4.19 28.12 -4.46
C LYS A 509 -4.59 26.94 -3.58
N ARG A 510 -3.80 25.86 -3.59
CA ARG A 510 -4.13 24.66 -2.82
C ARG A 510 -4.10 24.92 -1.31
N ARG A 511 -3.17 25.75 -0.82
CA ARG A 511 -3.16 26.18 0.59
C ARG A 511 -4.43 26.92 0.99
N GLU A 512 -4.93 27.81 0.13
CA GLU A 512 -6.18 28.54 0.37
C GLU A 512 -7.38 27.59 0.43
N GLU A 513 -7.42 26.57 -0.45
CA GLU A 513 -8.45 25.52 -0.42
C GLU A 513 -8.39 24.69 0.87
N LEU A 514 -7.21 24.20 1.25
CA LEU A 514 -7.03 23.40 2.47
C LEU A 514 -7.37 24.20 3.72
N SER A 515 -6.97 25.46 3.78
CA SER A 515 -7.26 26.36 4.92
C SER A 515 -8.74 26.70 5.04
N GLY A 516 -9.51 26.56 3.96
CA GLY A 516 -10.96 26.79 3.94
C GLY A 516 -11.79 25.57 4.35
N ASP A 517 -11.18 24.39 4.47
CA ASP A 517 -11.88 23.14 4.76
C ASP A 517 -11.71 22.76 6.25
N PRO A 518 -12.81 22.77 7.04
CA PRO A 518 -12.75 22.46 8.47
C PRO A 518 -12.32 21.01 8.77
N SER A 519 -12.37 20.11 7.79
CA SER A 519 -11.87 18.74 7.96
C SER A 519 -10.34 18.65 8.03
N PHE A 520 -9.62 19.76 7.83
CA PHE A 520 -8.18 19.88 8.01
C PHE A 520 -7.79 20.76 9.21
N ASP A 521 -8.72 21.10 10.11
CA ASP A 521 -8.44 22.06 11.19
C ASP A 521 -7.25 21.63 12.07
N LEU A 522 -7.21 20.38 12.54
CA LEU A 522 -6.09 19.88 13.34
C LEU A 522 -4.84 19.59 12.51
N PHE A 523 -5.00 19.35 11.21
CA PHE A 523 -3.88 19.19 10.28
C PHE A 523 -3.11 20.51 10.11
N LEU A 524 -3.82 21.63 10.15
CA LEU A 524 -3.26 22.96 9.90
C LEU A 524 -2.97 23.74 11.18
N HIS A 525 -3.63 23.39 12.27
CA HIS A 525 -3.61 24.18 13.49
C HIS A 525 -3.54 23.33 14.75
N ALA A 526 -2.71 23.78 15.67
CA ALA A 526 -2.82 23.41 17.07
C ALA A 526 -4.05 24.11 17.69
N ARG A 527 -4.91 23.33 18.35
CA ARG A 527 -6.16 23.80 18.96
C ARG A 527 -6.23 23.40 20.42
N LYS A 528 -6.82 24.28 21.22
CA LYS A 528 -7.16 23.96 22.61
C LYS A 528 -8.33 22.98 22.63
N VAL A 529 -8.21 21.92 23.42
CA VAL A 529 -9.28 20.95 23.69
C VAL A 529 -10.32 21.59 24.62
N ASP A 530 -11.32 22.21 24.01
CA ASP A 530 -12.51 22.73 24.66
C ASP A 530 -13.77 21.94 24.29
N TYR A 531 -14.94 22.34 24.81
CA TYR A 531 -16.18 21.61 24.56
C TYR A 531 -16.61 21.66 23.09
N ALA A 532 -16.37 22.79 22.40
CA ALA A 532 -16.78 22.94 21.01
C ALA A 532 -15.93 22.06 20.09
N LEU A 533 -14.61 22.03 20.29
CA LEU A 533 -13.73 21.14 19.55
C LEU A 533 -14.07 19.68 19.84
N MET A 534 -14.28 19.32 21.11
CA MET A 534 -14.66 17.94 21.45
C MET A 534 -15.97 17.51 20.78
N GLU A 535 -16.99 18.36 20.77
CA GLU A 535 -18.26 18.09 20.10
C GLU A 535 -18.06 17.84 18.60
N GLN A 536 -17.27 18.68 17.93
CA GLN A 536 -16.94 18.51 16.51
C GLN A 536 -16.24 17.16 16.26
N LEU A 537 -15.16 16.86 16.98
CA LEU A 537 -14.36 15.67 16.71
C LEU A 537 -15.12 14.38 17.08
N LEU A 538 -15.97 14.43 18.12
CA LEU A 538 -16.83 13.30 18.48
C LEU A 538 -17.99 13.11 17.49
N ALA A 539 -18.49 14.17 16.86
CA ALA A 539 -19.48 14.05 15.80
C ALA A 539 -18.93 13.26 14.59
N GLU A 540 -17.65 13.44 14.24
CA GLU A 540 -16.99 12.61 13.23
C GLU A 540 -17.00 11.12 13.64
N LYS A 541 -16.59 10.81 14.87
CA LYS A 541 -16.58 9.42 15.37
C LYS A 541 -17.97 8.81 15.42
N SER A 542 -18.98 9.57 15.86
CA SER A 542 -20.38 9.12 15.83
C SER A 542 -20.84 8.82 14.42
N LYS A 543 -20.46 9.64 13.43
CA LYS A 543 -20.77 9.39 12.01
C LYS A 543 -20.12 8.10 11.50
N ALA A 544 -18.90 7.77 11.94
CA ALA A 544 -18.27 6.48 11.62
C ALA A 544 -19.10 5.29 12.15
N VAL A 545 -19.54 5.35 13.42
CA VAL A 545 -20.40 4.32 14.03
C VAL A 545 -21.68 4.13 13.23
N THR A 546 -22.34 5.23 12.86
CA THR A 546 -23.57 5.19 12.05
C THR A 546 -23.32 4.55 10.68
N LEU A 547 -22.25 4.95 9.97
CA LEU A 547 -21.96 4.40 8.64
C LEU A 547 -21.64 2.90 8.69
N TYR A 548 -20.86 2.42 9.66
CA TYR A 548 -20.62 0.98 9.82
C TYR A 548 -21.89 0.21 10.18
N GLN A 549 -22.75 0.79 11.01
CA GLN A 549 -24.06 0.20 11.31
C GLN A 549 -24.93 0.09 10.05
N GLU A 550 -25.03 1.15 9.26
CA GLU A 550 -25.79 1.17 8.01
C GLU A 550 -25.24 0.15 7.02
N MET A 551 -23.93 0.07 6.83
CA MET A 551 -23.32 -0.91 5.93
C MET A 551 -23.63 -2.35 6.36
N TYR A 552 -23.52 -2.64 7.66
CA TYR A 552 -23.86 -3.96 8.20
C TYR A 552 -25.35 -4.29 7.97
N GLN A 553 -26.25 -3.34 8.26
CA GLN A 553 -27.69 -3.53 8.05
C GLN A 553 -28.06 -3.69 6.56
N SER A 554 -27.45 -2.90 5.67
CA SER A 554 -27.63 -3.03 4.22
C SER A 554 -27.17 -4.39 3.71
N TRP A 555 -26.04 -4.90 4.21
CA TRP A 555 -25.55 -6.23 3.86
C TRP A 555 -26.53 -7.33 4.26
N GLN A 556 -27.05 -7.27 5.49
CA GLN A 556 -28.03 -8.23 6.00
C GLN A 556 -29.37 -8.16 5.25
N ALA A 557 -29.84 -6.95 4.93
CA ALA A 557 -31.07 -6.74 4.18
C ALA A 557 -30.96 -7.29 2.74
N ALA A 558 -29.75 -7.32 2.18
CA ALA A 558 -29.46 -7.83 0.85
C ALA A 558 -29.10 -9.32 0.82
N ALA A 559 -29.21 -10.05 1.94
CA ALA A 559 -28.74 -11.44 2.06
C ALA A 559 -29.30 -12.40 1.00
N ASP A 560 -30.49 -12.14 0.47
CA ASP A 560 -31.13 -12.98 -0.56
C ASP A 560 -30.58 -12.74 -1.98
N LEU A 561 -29.71 -11.72 -2.16
CA LEU A 561 -28.96 -11.47 -3.40
C LEU A 561 -27.64 -12.26 -3.46
N PHE A 562 -27.27 -12.94 -2.37
CA PHE A 562 -26.03 -13.67 -2.22
C PHE A 562 -26.27 -15.16 -1.95
N GLU A 563 -25.32 -16.00 -2.34
CA GLU A 563 -25.28 -17.38 -1.87
C GLU A 563 -24.80 -17.39 -0.41
N LYS A 564 -25.67 -17.79 0.54
CA LYS A 564 -25.37 -17.67 1.99
C LYS A 564 -24.22 -18.57 2.46
N ASP A 565 -23.94 -19.65 1.73
CA ASP A 565 -22.81 -20.54 1.98
C ASP A 565 -21.51 -20.07 1.30
N ASP A 566 -21.56 -18.98 0.51
CA ASP A 566 -20.37 -18.37 -0.06
C ASP A 566 -19.53 -17.75 1.05
N TYR A 567 -18.29 -18.21 1.16
CA TYR A 567 -17.30 -17.70 2.10
C TYR A 567 -17.13 -16.17 2.01
N ARG A 568 -17.22 -15.58 0.81
CA ARG A 568 -17.12 -14.13 0.60
C ARG A 568 -18.25 -13.38 1.28
N TYR A 569 -19.46 -13.94 1.24
CA TYR A 569 -20.62 -13.35 1.89
C TYR A 569 -20.45 -13.35 3.42
N GLN A 570 -20.09 -14.52 3.96
CA GLN A 570 -19.89 -14.72 5.39
C GLN A 570 -18.73 -13.89 5.94
N ASN A 571 -17.62 -13.80 5.19
CA ASN A 571 -16.46 -13.01 5.57
C ASN A 571 -16.77 -11.51 5.64
N MET A 572 -17.48 -10.97 4.64
CA MET A 572 -17.93 -9.58 4.65
C MET A 572 -18.92 -9.31 5.81
N GLU A 573 -19.89 -10.20 6.04
CA GLU A 573 -20.85 -10.04 7.14
C GLU A 573 -20.13 -10.01 8.50
N HIS A 574 -19.15 -10.90 8.69
CA HIS A 574 -18.34 -10.95 9.89
C HIS A 574 -17.50 -9.69 10.08
N MET A 575 -16.86 -9.21 9.01
CA MET A 575 -16.06 -7.98 9.01
C MET A 575 -16.91 -6.76 9.34
N LEU A 576 -18.06 -6.58 8.70
CA LEU A 576 -18.95 -5.43 8.94
C LEU A 576 -19.48 -5.42 10.38
N ARG A 577 -19.85 -6.59 10.92
CA ARG A 577 -20.24 -6.72 12.33
C ARG A 577 -19.11 -6.28 13.26
N LYS A 578 -17.89 -6.78 13.04
CA LYS A 578 -16.71 -6.41 13.82
C LYS A 578 -16.41 -4.92 13.73
N ASN A 579 -16.45 -4.35 12.52
CA ASN A 579 -16.15 -2.94 12.30
C ASN A 579 -17.17 -2.02 12.99
N PHE A 580 -18.44 -2.42 13.07
CA PHE A 580 -19.42 -1.69 13.86
C PHE A 580 -19.09 -1.68 15.36
N GLU A 581 -18.68 -2.82 15.93
CA GLU A 581 -18.23 -2.89 17.32
C GLU A 581 -16.92 -2.11 17.56
N ASP A 582 -15.96 -2.24 16.65
CA ASP A 582 -14.70 -1.49 16.65
C ASP A 582 -14.94 0.02 16.64
N ALA A 583 -15.90 0.48 15.81
CA ALA A 583 -16.25 1.89 15.73
C ALA A 583 -16.77 2.44 17.07
N LYS A 584 -17.58 1.67 17.80
CA LYS A 584 -18.06 2.05 19.14
C LYS A 584 -16.92 2.12 20.15
N ARG A 585 -15.98 1.17 20.10
CA ARG A 585 -14.81 1.15 20.99
C ARG A 585 -13.86 2.31 20.71
N ILE A 586 -13.56 2.59 19.44
CA ILE A 586 -12.72 3.73 19.05
C ILE A 586 -13.39 5.06 19.43
N TYR A 587 -14.72 5.18 19.29
CA TYR A 587 -15.46 6.33 19.81
C TYR A 587 -15.23 6.52 21.32
N ALA A 588 -15.39 5.45 22.11
CA ALA A 588 -15.22 5.51 23.56
C ALA A 588 -13.77 5.81 23.96
N TYR A 589 -12.80 5.15 23.33
CA TYR A 589 -11.37 5.43 23.47
C TYR A 589 -11.06 6.91 23.21
N PHE A 590 -11.51 7.44 22.07
CA PHE A 590 -11.19 8.79 21.66
C PHE A 590 -11.87 9.84 22.55
N LYS A 591 -13.12 9.59 22.97
CA LYS A 591 -13.80 10.43 23.96
C LYS A 591 -13.03 10.48 25.28
N THR A 592 -12.63 9.32 25.81
CA THR A 592 -11.85 9.22 27.05
C THR A 592 -10.52 9.96 26.93
N PHE A 593 -9.84 9.84 25.78
CA PHE A 593 -8.63 10.61 25.49
C PHE A 593 -8.87 12.13 25.50
N LEU A 594 -9.95 12.62 24.89
CA LEU A 594 -10.25 14.05 24.85
C LEU A 594 -10.60 14.62 26.24
N GLU A 595 -11.36 13.88 27.06
CA GLU A 595 -11.63 14.25 28.45
C GLU A 595 -10.35 14.30 29.29
N TRP A 596 -9.40 13.38 29.04
CA TRP A 596 -8.09 13.43 29.66
C TRP A 596 -7.28 14.66 29.21
N GLN A 597 -7.22 14.95 27.91
CA GLN A 597 -6.53 16.13 27.39
C GLN A 597 -7.09 17.42 27.95
N LYS A 598 -8.42 17.50 28.10
CA LYS A 598 -9.11 18.63 28.71
C LYS A 598 -8.83 18.77 30.21
N GLY A 599 -8.52 17.65 30.88
CA GLY A 599 -8.32 17.59 32.33
C GLY A 599 -9.62 17.41 33.13
N SER A 600 -10.68 16.93 32.49
CA SER A 600 -11.99 16.63 33.11
C SER A 600 -12.18 15.16 33.47
N LEU A 601 -11.32 14.26 32.98
CA LEU A 601 -11.45 12.82 33.21
C LEU A 601 -11.19 12.42 34.67
N THR A 602 -12.08 11.62 35.24
CA THR A 602 -11.94 11.02 36.58
C THR A 602 -11.64 9.52 36.53
N LEU A 603 -11.22 8.94 37.67
CA LEU A 603 -11.05 7.48 37.78
C LEU A 603 -12.37 6.72 37.63
N ASP A 604 -13.48 7.29 38.11
CA ASP A 604 -14.80 6.69 37.97
C ASP A 604 -15.25 6.67 36.50
N ASP A 605 -14.93 7.74 35.73
CA ASP A 605 -15.19 7.76 34.29
C ASP A 605 -14.44 6.64 33.56
N ILE A 606 -13.17 6.41 33.91
CA ILE A 606 -12.38 5.31 33.34
C ILE A 606 -13.00 3.96 33.71
N GLN A 607 -13.38 3.76 34.97
CA GLN A 607 -14.01 2.51 35.40
C GLN A 607 -15.34 2.26 34.68
N ASN A 608 -16.16 3.29 34.48
CA ASN A 608 -17.41 3.18 33.73
C ASN A 608 -17.17 2.75 32.28
N VAL A 609 -16.13 3.28 31.62
CA VAL A 609 -15.76 2.85 30.26
C VAL A 609 -15.22 1.42 30.28
N TYR A 610 -14.43 1.06 31.29
CA TYR A 610 -13.92 -0.29 31.45
C TYR A 610 -15.06 -1.31 31.56
N ASP A 611 -16.01 -1.09 32.48
CA ASP A 611 -17.15 -1.98 32.71
C ASP A 611 -18.09 -2.07 31.49
N ALA A 612 -18.17 -1.01 30.69
CA ALA A 612 -19.03 -0.96 29.51
C ALA A 612 -18.45 -1.69 28.28
N TYR A 613 -17.13 -1.87 28.19
CA TYR A 613 -16.49 -2.37 26.97
C TYR A 613 -15.58 -3.59 27.17
N ILE A 614 -14.95 -3.74 28.33
CA ILE A 614 -13.97 -4.79 28.60
C ILE A 614 -14.67 -6.02 29.20
N GLY A 615 -14.40 -7.21 28.66
CA GLY A 615 -15.00 -8.46 29.13
C GLY A 615 -16.47 -8.65 28.72
N THR A 616 -17.00 -7.82 27.81
CA THR A 616 -18.39 -7.87 27.37
C THR A 616 -18.68 -8.98 26.35
N GLY A 617 -17.63 -9.58 25.78
CA GLY A 617 -17.74 -10.58 24.72
C GLY A 617 -18.08 -9.98 23.35
N ALA A 618 -17.92 -8.67 23.16
CA ALA A 618 -18.10 -8.03 21.86
C ALA A 618 -17.14 -8.63 20.81
N ASP A 619 -17.67 -8.89 19.62
CA ASP A 619 -16.91 -9.42 18.49
C ASP A 619 -16.14 -8.27 17.82
N CYS A 620 -14.90 -8.06 18.24
CA CYS A 620 -14.04 -6.95 17.80
C CYS A 620 -12.80 -7.47 17.08
N SER A 621 -12.13 -6.59 16.34
CA SER A 621 -10.85 -6.93 15.73
C SER A 621 -9.71 -6.95 16.74
N VAL A 622 -8.57 -7.49 16.31
CA VAL A 622 -7.35 -7.54 17.12
C VAL A 622 -6.84 -6.14 17.50
N TYR A 623 -7.21 -5.10 16.76
CA TYR A 623 -6.75 -3.72 16.97
C TYR A 623 -7.60 -2.90 17.94
N THR A 624 -8.70 -3.48 18.41
CA THR A 624 -9.66 -2.91 19.37
C THR A 624 -10.02 -3.91 20.46
N CYS A 625 -9.25 -4.99 20.59
CA CYS A 625 -9.50 -6.08 21.51
C CYS A 625 -9.46 -5.62 22.98
N ASP A 626 -9.99 -6.47 23.87
CA ASP A 626 -10.07 -6.18 25.30
C ASP A 626 -8.68 -5.91 25.92
N GLU A 627 -7.66 -6.63 25.47
CA GLU A 627 -6.28 -6.46 25.93
C GLU A 627 -5.73 -5.06 25.61
N LEU A 628 -5.86 -4.61 24.36
CA LEU A 628 -5.42 -3.27 23.95
C LEU A 628 -6.21 -2.15 24.62
N PHE A 629 -7.53 -2.23 24.58
CA PHE A 629 -8.37 -1.16 25.11
C PHE A 629 -8.30 -1.11 26.64
N GLY A 630 -8.26 -2.28 27.30
CA GLY A 630 -8.05 -2.38 28.73
C GLY A 630 -6.69 -1.83 29.17
N THR A 631 -5.64 -2.10 28.39
CA THR A 631 -4.29 -1.54 28.65
C THR A 631 -4.29 -0.02 28.55
N PHE A 632 -4.92 0.56 27.52
CA PHE A 632 -5.08 2.01 27.40
C PHE A 632 -5.75 2.61 28.65
N LEU A 633 -6.90 2.06 29.07
CA LEU A 633 -7.65 2.55 30.23
C LEU A 633 -6.86 2.40 31.54
N THR A 634 -6.11 1.31 31.68
CA THR A 634 -5.24 1.04 32.83
C THR A 634 -4.10 2.04 32.91
N ASN A 635 -3.37 2.25 31.81
CA ASN A 635 -2.28 3.21 31.74
C ASN A 635 -2.76 4.65 31.93
N LEU A 636 -3.96 4.97 31.43
CA LEU A 636 -4.58 6.26 31.68
C LEU A 636 -4.91 6.47 33.17
N SER A 637 -5.40 5.41 33.85
CA SER A 637 -5.64 5.44 35.29
C SER A 637 -4.35 5.64 36.09
N TYR A 638 -3.24 5.03 35.68
CA TYR A 638 -1.92 5.26 36.28
C TYR A 638 -1.44 6.69 36.08
N THR A 639 -1.64 7.26 34.88
CA THR A 639 -1.35 8.67 34.59
C THR A 639 -2.07 9.58 35.59
N LEU A 640 -3.38 9.39 35.79
CA LEU A 640 -4.17 10.21 36.72
C LEU A 640 -3.74 10.06 38.18
N LYS A 641 -3.18 8.90 38.55
CA LYS A 641 -2.66 8.64 39.90
C LYS A 641 -1.21 9.09 40.10
N GLY A 642 -0.52 9.57 39.06
CA GLY A 642 0.92 9.86 39.09
C GLY A 642 1.78 8.61 39.29
N GLN A 643 1.32 7.46 38.78
CA GLN A 643 1.99 6.16 38.89
C GLN A 643 2.69 5.79 37.57
N ALA A 644 3.68 4.89 37.65
CA ALA A 644 4.35 4.34 36.47
C ALA A 644 3.40 3.43 35.66
N TYR A 645 3.62 3.38 34.35
CA TYR A 645 2.82 2.60 33.40
C TYR A 645 3.10 1.11 33.44
N ASP A 646 2.15 0.33 32.92
CA ASP A 646 2.41 -1.04 32.51
C ASP A 646 3.12 -1.04 31.14
N GLN A 647 4.38 -1.45 31.16
CA GLN A 647 5.27 -1.51 29.98
C GLN A 647 5.13 -2.79 29.16
N SER A 648 4.21 -3.69 29.52
CA SER A 648 4.02 -4.97 28.82
C SER A 648 3.71 -4.82 27.32
N PHE A 649 3.26 -3.64 26.87
CA PHE A 649 3.01 -3.29 25.46
C PHE A 649 3.76 -2.02 25.03
N ASP A 650 5.00 -1.84 25.51
CA ASP A 650 5.82 -0.64 25.25
C ASP A 650 6.08 -0.38 23.75
N CYS A 651 5.99 -1.41 22.91
CA CYS A 651 5.92 -1.23 21.47
C CYS A 651 4.47 -1.42 21.00
N VAL A 652 3.99 -0.50 20.15
CA VAL A 652 2.72 -0.63 19.40
C VAL A 652 2.64 -1.92 18.56
N TYR A 653 3.77 -2.66 18.48
CA TYR A 653 3.98 -3.89 17.74
C TYR A 653 4.32 -5.11 18.62
N ASP A 654 4.42 -4.95 19.94
CA ASP A 654 4.73 -6.03 20.91
C ASP A 654 3.46 -6.73 21.39
N LEU A 655 2.30 -6.44 20.78
CA LEU A 655 1.15 -7.32 20.92
C LEU A 655 1.62 -8.73 20.62
N PRO A 656 1.38 -9.70 21.53
CA PRO A 656 1.76 -11.07 21.29
C PRO A 656 1.25 -11.44 19.91
N GLN A 657 2.16 -11.83 19.03
CA GLN A 657 1.86 -12.48 17.76
C GLN A 657 1.11 -13.76 18.13
N TYR A 658 -0.18 -13.62 18.48
CA TYR A 658 -0.89 -14.68 19.15
C TYR A 658 -1.19 -15.73 18.10
N ASP A 659 -0.51 -16.85 18.37
CA ASP A 659 -0.63 -18.18 17.82
C ASP A 659 -1.20 -18.20 16.39
N LYS A 660 -0.30 -18.45 15.43
CA LYS A 660 -0.64 -18.86 14.07
C LYS A 660 -1.82 -19.83 14.03
N LYS A 661 -2.07 -20.62 15.09
CA LYS A 661 -3.24 -21.49 15.19
C LYS A 661 -4.60 -20.81 15.20
N SER A 662 -4.82 -19.60 15.71
CA SER A 662 -6.19 -19.01 15.77
C SER A 662 -6.64 -18.42 14.44
N PHE A 663 -5.72 -17.87 13.63
CA PHE A 663 -6.01 -17.46 12.26
C PHE A 663 -6.01 -18.65 11.28
N ILE A 664 -5.06 -19.60 11.45
CA ILE A 664 -5.08 -20.86 10.70
C ILE A 664 -6.30 -21.72 11.09
N TRP A 665 -6.83 -21.62 12.32
CA TRP A 665 -8.05 -22.34 12.73
C TRP A 665 -9.28 -21.97 11.90
N GLN A 666 -9.39 -20.70 11.48
CA GLN A 666 -10.50 -20.27 10.62
C GLN A 666 -10.32 -20.69 9.16
N VAL A 667 -9.09 -20.94 8.72
CA VAL A 667 -8.78 -21.34 7.32
C VAL A 667 -8.68 -22.88 7.15
N THR A 668 -8.49 -23.66 8.21
CA THR A 668 -8.23 -25.12 8.13
C THR A 668 -9.37 -26.04 8.57
N GLN A 669 -10.56 -25.52 8.88
CA GLN A 669 -11.73 -26.33 9.28
C GLN A 669 -12.82 -26.47 8.21
N ILE A 670 -12.54 -26.16 6.93
CA ILE A 670 -13.42 -26.56 5.82
C ILE A 670 -12.56 -27.23 4.75
N GLY A 671 -12.19 -28.48 5.03
CA GLY A 671 -11.69 -29.43 4.04
C GLY A 671 -12.82 -30.36 3.62
#